data_AF-A0A9D7NS58-F1
#
_entry.id   AF-A0A9D7NS58-F1
#
_cell.length_a   1.000
_cell.length_b   1.000
_cell.length_c   1.000
_cell.angle_alpha   90.00
_cell.angle_beta   90.00
_cell.angle_gamma   90.00
#
_symmetry.space_group_name_H-M   'P 1'
#
loop_
_entity.id
_entity.type
_entity.pdbx_description
1 polymer ?
#
loop_
_entity_poly.entity_id
_entity_poly.type
_entity_poly.pdbx_seq_one_letter_code
_entity_poly.pdbx_strand_id
1 'polypeptide(L)'
;MSMPVTVLHDGASLDNFTKEGDYVVTNPTELAAGTYVVTIRKGMDSSGVGFTTQHCTAITSGSSITRVLGTGGGGGGGGASEATAVTYTDTGDIFGTGSTTNVGDVLDEIAGVFANIPTQTDAWYDIRDYGGVGDGVADNRAAFEAAAAAIDAAGGGVLYVPKGVWGIGPTATPSLGGVRLRSNTVLRGDGMGVTVIQALDLGDTDLTGIVRTPSGVENSNVLIQDLTIDGNAAGQTGYANIINFYCGVTPDNRILMDRNIYLVNVESKNARSGTTGSSNPGRGYGIDPHEVVDNFVLLNCVVHDCELDGVIHDGVINFKNIGNKVYDNARHGFNYVKECFNGLVQGNQSRNNGANGIIVQQDSNHIRVLGNMVEGNAEQGIHLRRGETVINTFNIVANNLVKDSGRSGINITGACYNDISNNLIENSSQAETNTYFDINLQGDDGDGATVTAPTNNVIKNNSGYALGALVANASIREDTSVVTDFANTYLWNTAVGQTNGKYKDVTSTSIIKDLGISDFYNAQEWGATGDGATDDGPALRACVDFVEAAGGGVIYMPPGRYRASGTGTASAGVVSLPSNVALVGAGRYLTTIVGADPVDADITGVVRTRSGASNTNILIKDLTIEAESTSGIGGTTCVYVGGAYDTLIHLDNVYALYATNGSSNIGYGIRLTNTVEAVFLTSCSVDYCENDGIYVDGARIVTITDPALDGNSGANILISNGAHTIRITDPVTRYAGTNGILINGDSYGVTVTGGVVEFSGEDGVRIRRGASVQNTLVSIQAMTFRDCGRDGISIAGARKNDIIGCIFKDSGANINATYNDISLEADTTYGGTASTNTVLACLMTASSTNRAAYGVREYTGEADGNSIHNNVFFGHTVGKVLLVGSSTTYVDDSQYLKLAGQSGGQTLIGGTGGGENLTLSSTSHATKGRVYVTAEELTVRDKTDTTKSVKFDAASLTAGAERTLSLPNKTGTITLDDALGSTVEGYWVPNPSSTTVSQMGFLTSTLGSAISRTVTDAGLNAASRRLSYQTGATANSSAGIRQTSRFIWRGNASGLGGFNFQARFALTGTLAATQRGFVGFLGDASFVVDAASPGSLSSLDMFGVGFDDADTTLSIFHNDNVDLPTKVDLGANFPVSADVVYHVTISCAPNGSSISYTVERLGTTYVATGTISTEIPRDNIFMASQAAINNGATAAAVDLDIHGMYYRL
;
A
#
# COMPACT_ATOMS: atom_id res chain seq x y z
N MET A 1 50.70 8.23 -25.57
CA MET A 1 51.56 7.08 -25.93
C MET A 1 50.68 5.84 -25.95
N SER A 2 50.75 5.08 -27.03
CA SER A 2 49.87 3.96 -27.37
C SER A 2 50.47 2.59 -27.04
N MET A 3 49.58 1.61 -26.83
CA MET A 3 49.72 0.13 -26.82
C MET A 3 49.77 -0.55 -25.42
N PRO A 4 49.37 -1.84 -25.31
CA PRO A 4 48.14 -2.47 -25.83
C PRO A 4 47.47 -3.43 -24.81
N VAL A 5 46.17 -3.68 -24.96
CA VAL A 5 45.47 -4.79 -24.28
C VAL A 5 45.74 -6.08 -25.05
N THR A 6 46.26 -7.11 -24.37
CA THR A 6 46.36 -8.49 -24.90
C THR A 6 45.46 -9.39 -24.07
N VAL A 7 44.45 -9.97 -24.71
CA VAL A 7 43.62 -11.05 -24.18
C VAL A 7 44.34 -12.38 -24.45
N LEU A 8 44.54 -13.19 -23.43
CA LEU A 8 44.93 -14.60 -23.56
C LEU A 8 43.91 -15.45 -22.80
N HIS A 9 43.09 -16.19 -23.56
CA HIS A 9 42.48 -17.44 -23.12
C HIS A 9 43.56 -18.53 -23.20
N ASP A 10 43.80 -19.28 -22.12
CA ASP A 10 44.01 -20.72 -22.24
C ASP A 10 43.70 -21.45 -20.93
N GLY A 11 43.10 -22.63 -21.05
CA GLY A 11 42.73 -23.49 -19.94
C GLY A 11 43.92 -24.33 -19.45
N ALA A 12 44.07 -24.43 -18.14
CA ALA A 12 44.82 -25.50 -17.50
C ALA A 12 44.19 -25.83 -16.14
N SER A 13 43.86 -27.11 -15.97
CA SER A 13 43.35 -27.74 -14.76
C SER A 13 44.33 -27.61 -13.58
N LEU A 14 43.83 -27.17 -12.42
CA LEU A 14 44.59 -27.10 -11.17
C LEU A 14 44.34 -28.37 -10.33
N ASP A 15 45.07 -29.43 -10.65
CA ASP A 15 45.32 -30.54 -9.73
C ASP A 15 46.83 -30.54 -9.40
N ASN A 16 47.14 -30.60 -8.09
CA ASN A 16 48.45 -30.62 -7.43
C ASN A 16 49.04 -29.25 -7.06
N PHE A 17 48.89 -28.85 -5.78
CA PHE A 17 50.00 -28.41 -4.93
C PHE A 17 49.60 -28.48 -3.45
N THR A 18 50.09 -29.52 -2.77
CA THR A 18 50.15 -29.64 -1.30
C THR A 18 51.57 -29.34 -0.84
N LYS A 19 51.81 -28.18 -0.23
CA LYS A 19 52.84 -28.01 0.84
C LYS A 19 52.79 -26.63 1.50
N GLU A 20 52.77 -26.65 2.83
CA GLU A 20 52.90 -25.53 3.75
C GLU A 20 54.30 -24.88 3.71
N GLY A 21 54.36 -23.56 3.95
CA GLY A 21 55.58 -22.81 4.24
C GLY A 21 55.38 -21.29 4.22
N ASP A 22 55.54 -20.65 5.38
CA ASP A 22 55.54 -19.20 5.58
C ASP A 22 56.67 -18.49 4.80
N TYR A 23 56.39 -17.33 4.22
CA TYR A 23 57.42 -16.37 3.80
C TYR A 23 57.12 -14.97 4.34
N VAL A 24 57.94 -14.54 5.29
CA VAL A 24 58.09 -13.15 5.73
C VAL A 24 59.09 -12.47 4.79
N VAL A 25 58.73 -11.34 4.16
CA VAL A 25 59.70 -10.45 3.52
C VAL A 25 60.02 -9.30 4.48
N THR A 26 61.28 -9.23 4.89
CA THR A 26 61.87 -8.23 5.78
C THR A 26 62.63 -7.16 4.97
N ASN A 27 62.06 -5.95 4.82
CA ASN A 27 62.72 -4.62 4.90
C ASN A 27 61.82 -3.49 4.35
N PRO A 28 61.55 -2.38 5.07
CA PRO A 28 60.62 -1.34 4.63
C PRO A 28 61.33 -0.04 4.24
N THR A 29 62.04 0.02 3.10
CA THR A 29 62.65 1.28 2.63
C THR A 29 62.30 1.73 1.22
N GLU A 30 61.47 1.00 0.46
CA GLU A 30 61.03 1.42 -0.88
C GLU A 30 59.57 1.02 -1.17
N LEU A 31 58.59 1.65 -0.49
CA LEU A 31 57.18 1.56 -0.89
C LEU A 31 56.61 2.95 -1.12
N ALA A 32 56.14 3.20 -2.35
CA ALA A 32 55.41 4.40 -2.73
C ALA A 32 54.02 4.42 -2.07
N ALA A 33 53.48 5.62 -1.85
CA ALA A 33 52.16 5.84 -1.27
C ALA A 33 51.09 5.00 -1.99
N GLY A 34 50.37 4.17 -1.23
CA GLY A 34 49.22 3.40 -1.72
C GLY A 34 49.32 1.87 -1.65
N THR A 35 50.26 1.27 -0.93
CA THR A 35 50.31 -0.21 -0.80
C THR A 35 49.88 -0.66 0.60
N TYR A 36 48.71 -1.31 0.71
CA TYR A 36 48.22 -1.96 1.94
C TYR A 36 48.64 -3.44 1.97
N VAL A 37 49.08 -3.92 3.14
CA VAL A 37 49.40 -5.33 3.40
C VAL A 37 48.14 -6.06 3.81
N VAL A 38 47.70 -7.07 3.05
CA VAL A 38 46.59 -7.96 3.42
C VAL A 38 47.18 -9.25 4.01
N THR A 39 46.91 -9.51 5.28
CA THR A 39 47.23 -10.79 5.94
C THR A 39 45.96 -11.65 5.99
N ILE A 40 45.94 -12.78 5.30
CA ILE A 40 44.83 -13.76 5.36
C ILE A 40 45.24 -14.86 6.34
N ARG A 41 44.50 -15.05 7.44
CA ARG A 41 44.65 -16.21 8.34
C ARG A 41 43.44 -17.14 8.23
N LYS A 42 43.73 -18.44 8.34
CA LYS A 42 42.79 -19.57 8.21
C LYS A 42 41.94 -19.72 9.48
N GLY A 43 40.61 -19.59 9.38
CA GLY A 43 39.67 -20.09 10.39
C GLY A 43 39.57 -21.62 10.30
N MET A 44 39.71 -22.32 11.44
CA MET A 44 39.56 -23.77 11.54
C MET A 44 38.13 -24.13 11.97
N ASP A 45 37.43 -24.96 11.19
CA ASP A 45 36.41 -25.87 11.72
C ASP A 45 36.87 -27.32 11.49
N SER A 46 36.65 -28.15 12.50
CA SER A 46 36.95 -29.58 12.54
C SER A 46 35.68 -30.46 12.41
N SER A 47 34.54 -29.90 12.02
CA SER A 47 33.30 -30.64 11.76
C SER A 47 33.05 -30.83 10.26
N GLY A 48 33.02 -32.07 9.79
CA GLY A 48 32.98 -32.42 8.37
C GLY A 48 31.64 -32.16 7.68
N VAL A 49 31.37 -30.90 7.32
CA VAL A 49 30.26 -30.51 6.42
C VAL A 49 30.79 -29.56 5.34
N GLY A 50 30.46 -29.84 4.07
CA GLY A 50 31.14 -29.29 2.90
C GLY A 50 31.05 -27.77 2.73
N PHE A 51 32.17 -27.18 2.28
CA PHE A 51 32.32 -25.78 1.90
C PHE A 51 31.46 -25.38 0.69
N THR A 52 30.78 -24.24 0.77
CA THR A 52 30.46 -23.39 -0.39
C THR A 52 31.09 -22.01 -0.18
N THR A 53 32.19 -21.78 -0.88
CA THR A 53 32.93 -20.52 -1.18
C THR A 53 32.72 -19.30 -0.28
N GLN A 54 33.74 -19.03 0.55
CA GLN A 54 34.02 -17.77 1.25
C GLN A 54 34.22 -16.59 0.28
N HIS A 55 33.57 -15.46 0.56
CA HIS A 55 33.83 -14.17 -0.06
C HIS A 55 35.01 -13.49 0.67
N CYS A 56 36.23 -13.65 0.15
CA CYS A 56 37.27 -12.63 0.27
C CYS A 56 37.22 -11.80 -1.02
N THR A 57 37.02 -10.48 -0.94
CA THR A 57 37.27 -9.62 -2.09
C THR A 57 38.02 -8.36 -1.69
N ALA A 58 39.29 -8.30 -2.08
CA ALA A 58 40.06 -7.08 -2.20
C ALA A 58 39.43 -6.18 -3.27
N ILE A 59 39.32 -4.88 -2.98
CA ILE A 59 38.83 -3.88 -3.92
C ILE A 59 39.94 -3.58 -4.93
N THR A 60 39.76 -3.99 -6.18
CA THR A 60 40.39 -3.34 -7.34
C THR A 60 39.30 -2.69 -8.17
N SER A 61 39.50 -1.43 -8.54
CA SER A 61 38.57 -0.68 -9.37
C SER A 61 38.37 -1.37 -10.74
N GLY A 62 37.11 -1.60 -11.12
CA GLY A 62 36.73 -1.88 -12.50
C GLY A 62 36.60 -3.34 -12.96
N SER A 63 36.12 -4.30 -12.14
CA SER A 63 35.74 -5.64 -12.66
C SER A 63 34.44 -6.18 -12.04
N SER A 64 33.54 -6.65 -12.89
CA SER A 64 32.19 -7.16 -12.60
C SER A 64 32.19 -8.53 -11.89
N ILE A 65 31.37 -8.69 -10.85
CA ILE A 65 31.12 -9.98 -10.18
C ILE A 65 29.76 -10.54 -10.63
N THR A 66 29.75 -11.78 -11.13
CA THR A 66 28.55 -12.55 -11.47
C THR A 66 28.09 -13.35 -10.24
N ARG A 67 26.90 -13.08 -9.70
CA ARG A 67 26.27 -13.94 -8.67
C ARG A 67 25.57 -15.12 -9.36
N VAL A 68 26.13 -16.32 -9.23
CA VAL A 68 25.45 -17.57 -9.61
C VAL A 68 24.50 -17.94 -8.46
N LEU A 69 23.19 -17.88 -8.70
CA LEU A 69 22.21 -18.49 -7.81
C LEU A 69 22.35 -20.02 -7.93
N GLY A 70 22.85 -20.67 -6.88
CA GLY A 70 22.82 -22.12 -6.78
C GLY A 70 21.38 -22.60 -6.73
N THR A 71 20.92 -23.27 -7.79
CA THR A 71 19.74 -24.13 -7.72
C THR A 71 20.06 -25.30 -6.81
N GLY A 72 19.26 -25.49 -5.77
CA GLY A 72 19.33 -26.67 -4.89
C GLY A 72 19.32 -27.96 -5.71
N GLY A 73 20.24 -28.87 -5.38
CA GLY A 73 20.36 -30.15 -6.03
C GLY A 73 19.16 -31.06 -5.78
N GLY A 74 18.50 -31.47 -6.87
CA GLY A 74 17.61 -32.61 -6.94
C GLY A 74 17.56 -33.09 -8.39
N GLY A 75 18.19 -34.23 -8.68
CA GLY A 75 18.56 -34.64 -10.02
C GLY A 75 17.42 -34.98 -10.99
N GLY A 76 17.72 -34.86 -12.29
CA GLY A 76 16.90 -35.34 -13.41
C GLY A 76 16.98 -34.38 -14.61
N GLY A 77 17.70 -34.78 -15.66
CA GLY A 77 18.21 -33.87 -16.71
C GLY A 77 17.23 -33.44 -17.81
N GLY A 78 17.67 -32.41 -18.56
CA GLY A 78 17.25 -32.12 -19.93
C GLY A 78 16.89 -30.66 -20.23
N GLY A 79 17.73 -29.98 -21.02
CA GLY A 79 17.31 -28.91 -21.95
C GLY A 79 17.33 -27.46 -21.43
N ALA A 80 18.23 -26.64 -22.00
CA ALA A 80 18.37 -25.22 -21.75
C ALA A 80 17.28 -24.36 -22.45
N SER A 81 16.95 -23.20 -21.89
CA SER A 81 16.62 -21.99 -22.66
C SER A 81 16.96 -20.72 -21.86
N GLU A 82 17.70 -19.83 -22.50
CA GLU A 82 18.26 -18.58 -22.00
C GLU A 82 17.18 -17.54 -21.64
N ALA A 83 17.34 -16.86 -20.50
CA ALA A 83 16.63 -15.62 -20.17
C ALA A 83 17.64 -14.58 -19.65
N THR A 84 17.56 -13.40 -20.25
CA THR A 84 18.45 -12.25 -20.17
C THR A 84 18.42 -11.61 -18.77
N ALA A 85 19.58 -11.48 -18.10
CA ALA A 85 19.72 -10.89 -16.77
C ALA A 85 20.07 -9.39 -16.82
N VAL A 86 19.32 -8.57 -16.08
CA VAL A 86 19.57 -7.14 -15.82
C VAL A 86 20.37 -7.01 -14.51
N THR A 87 21.41 -6.16 -14.50
CA THR A 87 22.41 -6.01 -13.44
C THR A 87 22.03 -4.89 -12.45
N TYR A 88 22.10 -5.11 -11.14
CA TYR A 88 22.09 -4.06 -10.10
C TYR A 88 23.43 -4.06 -9.36
N THR A 89 24.04 -2.89 -9.21
CA THR A 89 25.34 -2.72 -8.55
C THR A 89 25.11 -2.27 -7.11
N ASP A 90 25.49 -3.10 -6.16
CA ASP A 90 25.40 -2.83 -4.72
C ASP A 90 26.53 -1.87 -4.30
N THR A 91 26.17 -0.73 -3.70
CA THR A 91 27.10 0.26 -3.16
C THR A 91 27.40 -0.08 -1.71
N GLY A 92 28.59 -0.62 -1.48
CA GLY A 92 29.03 -1.14 -0.19
C GLY A 92 28.86 -0.22 1.03
N ASP A 93 28.68 -0.90 2.16
CA ASP A 93 28.59 -0.44 3.53
C ASP A 93 29.65 0.61 3.92
N ILE A 94 29.30 1.89 3.71
CA ILE A 94 29.92 3.04 4.40
C ILE A 94 28.80 3.89 5.02
N PHE A 95 27.81 3.27 5.66
CA PHE A 95 26.72 4.02 6.28
C PHE A 95 26.58 3.71 7.76
N GLY A 96 26.73 4.77 8.54
CA GLY A 96 26.40 4.76 9.95
C GLY A 96 24.93 4.41 10.15
N THR A 97 24.74 3.45 11.04
CA THR A 97 23.52 2.77 11.45
C THR A 97 22.55 3.72 12.16
N GLY A 98 21.67 4.38 11.40
CA GLY A 98 20.63 5.26 11.96
C GLY A 98 19.42 5.52 11.07
N SER A 99 19.17 4.71 10.04
CA SER A 99 17.93 4.76 9.26
C SER A 99 17.62 3.41 8.65
N THR A 100 16.40 2.93 8.92
CA THR A 100 15.89 1.59 8.59
C THR A 100 15.49 1.41 7.12
N THR A 101 15.59 2.45 6.30
CA THR A 101 15.24 2.37 4.87
C THR A 101 16.46 1.92 4.07
N ASN A 102 16.54 0.62 3.77
CA ASN A 102 17.53 0.09 2.85
C ASN A 102 17.08 0.32 1.41
N VAL A 103 18.02 0.34 0.46
CA VAL A 103 17.73 0.50 -0.99
C VAL A 103 16.68 -0.51 -1.46
N GLY A 104 16.73 -1.74 -0.95
CA GLY A 104 15.73 -2.78 -1.24
C GLY A 104 14.29 -2.40 -0.89
N ASP A 105 14.06 -1.66 0.20
CA ASP A 105 12.71 -1.25 0.63
C ASP A 105 12.11 -0.22 -0.31
N VAL A 106 12.96 0.66 -0.82
CA VAL A 106 12.57 1.71 -1.77
C VAL A 106 12.29 1.07 -3.13
N LEU A 107 13.11 0.12 -3.54
CA LEU A 107 12.86 -0.66 -4.76
C LEU A 107 11.58 -1.50 -4.65
N ASP A 108 11.29 -2.07 -3.47
CA ASP A 108 10.04 -2.78 -3.20
C ASP A 108 8.82 -1.84 -3.24
N GLU A 109 8.93 -0.62 -2.71
CA GLU A 109 7.87 0.40 -2.81
C GLU A 109 7.59 0.78 -4.27
N ILE A 110 8.65 1.09 -5.02
CA ILE A 110 8.55 1.41 -6.45
C ILE A 110 7.90 0.23 -7.17
N ALA A 111 8.40 -0.99 -6.96
CA ALA A 111 7.83 -2.20 -7.55
C ALA A 111 6.35 -2.39 -7.19
N GLY A 112 5.96 -2.13 -5.94
CA GLY A 112 4.58 -2.21 -5.47
C GLY A 112 3.63 -1.21 -6.14
N VAL A 113 4.10 0.01 -6.45
CA VAL A 113 3.35 1.01 -7.21
C VAL A 113 3.13 0.54 -8.65
N PHE A 114 4.17 0.03 -9.31
CA PHE A 114 4.06 -0.43 -10.69
C PHE A 114 3.42 -1.81 -10.84
N ALA A 115 3.34 -2.63 -9.78
CA ALA A 115 2.69 -3.95 -9.78
C ALA A 115 1.15 -3.87 -9.93
N ASN A 116 0.54 -2.73 -9.58
CA ASN A 116 -0.91 -2.53 -9.60
C ASN A 116 -1.41 -1.72 -10.82
N ILE A 117 -0.51 -1.30 -11.70
CA ILE A 117 -0.88 -0.70 -12.99
C ILE A 117 -1.42 -1.84 -13.86
N PRO A 118 -2.62 -1.71 -14.47
CA PRO A 118 -3.27 -2.80 -15.20
C PRO A 118 -2.29 -3.48 -16.14
N THR A 119 -2.06 -4.78 -15.90
CA THR A 119 -1.17 -5.69 -16.63
C THR A 119 -1.61 -5.96 -18.06
N GLN A 120 -2.33 -5.03 -18.71
CA GLN A 120 -2.71 -5.18 -20.11
C GLN A 120 -1.61 -4.75 -21.09
N THR A 121 -0.49 -4.19 -20.64
CA THR A 121 0.61 -3.83 -21.54
C THR A 121 1.99 -4.02 -20.92
N ASP A 122 2.57 -5.21 -21.11
CA ASP A 122 4.02 -5.35 -21.40
C ASP A 122 4.38 -4.62 -22.73
N ALA A 123 3.71 -3.52 -23.08
CA ALA A 123 3.90 -2.81 -24.33
C ALA A 123 5.08 -1.86 -24.16
N TRP A 124 6.19 -2.28 -24.74
CA TRP A 124 7.35 -1.44 -24.95
C TRP A 124 7.08 -0.53 -26.15
N TYR A 125 7.25 0.76 -25.93
CA TYR A 125 7.15 1.81 -26.94
C TYR A 125 8.56 2.26 -27.27
N ASP A 126 9.12 1.75 -28.36
CA ASP A 126 10.45 2.15 -28.80
C ASP A 126 10.37 3.51 -29.50
N ILE A 127 11.13 4.49 -29.02
CA ILE A 127 11.13 5.85 -29.58
C ILE A 127 11.40 5.90 -31.10
N ARG A 128 12.10 4.91 -31.65
CA ARG A 128 12.40 4.80 -33.09
C ARG A 128 11.16 4.56 -33.94
N ASP A 129 10.17 3.85 -33.39
CA ASP A 129 8.89 3.58 -34.08
C ASP A 129 8.05 4.86 -34.23
N TYR A 130 8.38 5.88 -33.44
CA TYR A 130 7.78 7.22 -33.48
C TYR A 130 8.63 8.24 -34.26
N GLY A 131 9.64 7.76 -34.98
CA GLY A 131 10.49 8.59 -35.83
C GLY A 131 11.67 9.25 -35.11
N GLY A 132 11.99 8.82 -33.89
CA GLY A 132 13.15 9.33 -33.16
C GLY A 132 14.48 8.90 -33.79
N VAL A 133 15.46 9.79 -33.73
CA VAL A 133 16.83 9.60 -34.22
C VAL A 133 17.84 10.04 -33.16
N GLY A 134 18.60 9.09 -32.62
CA GLY A 134 19.60 9.30 -31.57
C GLY A 134 20.99 9.70 -32.08
N ASP A 135 21.09 10.69 -32.97
CA ASP A 135 22.33 11.14 -33.63
C ASP A 135 22.97 12.42 -33.04
N GLY A 136 22.34 13.01 -32.02
CA GLY A 136 22.77 14.26 -31.39
C GLY A 136 22.48 15.52 -32.20
N VAL A 137 21.76 15.41 -33.32
CA VAL A 137 21.47 16.52 -34.24
C VAL A 137 19.97 16.68 -34.45
N ALA A 138 19.23 15.58 -34.61
CA ALA A 138 17.80 15.61 -34.81
C ALA A 138 17.05 16.11 -33.57
N ASP A 139 16.03 16.96 -33.79
CA ASP A 139 15.09 17.35 -32.74
C ASP A 139 14.02 16.27 -32.56
N ASN A 140 14.08 15.58 -31.42
CA ASN A 140 13.29 14.39 -31.13
C ASN A 140 11.97 14.70 -30.40
N ARG A 141 11.64 15.97 -30.12
CA ARG A 141 10.43 16.33 -29.34
C ARG A 141 9.14 15.77 -29.94
N ALA A 142 9.01 15.78 -31.27
CA ALA A 142 7.83 15.24 -31.93
C ALA A 142 7.69 13.72 -31.75
N ALA A 143 8.80 12.99 -31.79
CA ALA A 143 8.82 11.54 -31.56
C ALA A 143 8.47 11.22 -30.10
N PHE A 144 9.05 11.94 -29.14
CA PHE A 144 8.75 11.79 -27.72
C PHE A 144 7.28 12.08 -27.42
N GLU A 145 6.72 13.13 -28.02
CA GLU A 145 5.30 13.45 -27.86
C GLU A 145 4.39 12.36 -28.41
N ALA A 146 4.69 11.84 -29.60
CA ALA A 146 3.90 10.79 -30.22
C ALA A 146 3.94 9.48 -29.40
N ALA A 147 5.10 9.12 -28.87
CA ALA A 147 5.26 7.96 -28.00
C ALA A 147 4.52 8.13 -26.67
N ALA A 148 4.67 9.29 -26.02
CA ALA A 148 3.99 9.58 -24.76
C ALA A 148 2.46 9.64 -24.91
N ALA A 149 1.94 10.12 -26.05
CA ALA A 149 0.51 10.09 -26.35
C ALA A 149 -0.01 8.66 -26.58
N ALA A 150 0.79 7.80 -27.22
CA ALA A 150 0.43 6.39 -27.40
C ALA A 150 0.38 5.62 -26.07
N ILE A 151 1.33 5.90 -25.17
CA ILE A 151 1.36 5.34 -23.81
C ILE A 151 0.12 5.77 -23.01
N ASP A 152 -0.21 7.05 -23.03
CA ASP A 152 -1.39 7.60 -22.35
C ASP A 152 -2.69 7.01 -22.88
N ALA A 153 -2.82 6.88 -24.20
CA ALA A 153 -3.96 6.22 -24.83
C ALA A 153 -4.10 4.73 -24.45
N ALA A 154 -2.98 4.07 -24.11
CA ALA A 154 -2.96 2.70 -23.63
C ALA A 154 -3.15 2.58 -22.09
N GLY A 155 -3.22 3.69 -21.37
CA GLY A 155 -3.36 3.74 -19.91
C GLY A 155 -2.06 3.60 -19.13
N GLY A 156 -0.90 3.53 -19.80
CA GLY A 156 0.43 3.36 -19.22
C GLY A 156 1.34 2.45 -20.05
N GLY A 157 2.64 2.46 -19.74
CA GLY A 157 3.62 1.66 -20.47
C GLY A 157 5.08 2.12 -20.33
N VAL A 158 5.98 1.39 -21.01
CA VAL A 158 7.43 1.66 -21.00
C VAL A 158 7.82 2.37 -22.29
N LEU A 159 8.26 3.63 -22.19
CA LEU A 159 8.96 4.34 -23.25
C LEU A 159 10.44 3.94 -23.24
N TYR A 160 10.85 3.16 -24.23
CA TYR A 160 12.23 2.72 -24.38
C TYR A 160 13.01 3.63 -25.32
N VAL A 161 14.15 4.11 -24.83
CA VAL A 161 15.08 4.98 -25.55
C VAL A 161 16.44 4.29 -25.62
N PRO A 162 16.79 3.67 -26.76
CA PRO A 162 18.04 2.92 -26.86
C PRO A 162 19.25 3.86 -26.83
N LYS A 163 20.44 3.26 -26.75
CA LYS A 163 21.72 3.97 -26.83
C LYS A 163 21.74 5.01 -27.96
N GLY A 164 22.33 6.16 -27.68
CA GLY A 164 22.38 7.28 -28.63
C GLY A 164 22.22 8.62 -27.92
N VAL A 165 22.40 9.70 -28.68
CA VAL A 165 22.20 11.07 -28.21
C VAL A 165 20.93 11.62 -28.84
N TRP A 166 19.91 11.87 -28.04
CA TRP A 166 18.57 12.24 -28.48
C TRP A 166 18.36 13.73 -28.26
N GLY A 167 18.62 14.51 -29.32
CA GLY A 167 18.56 15.97 -29.28
C GLY A 167 17.15 16.51 -29.02
N ILE A 168 17.05 17.54 -28.18
CA ILE A 168 15.82 18.29 -27.88
C ILE A 168 16.01 19.75 -28.35
N GLY A 169 15.23 20.16 -29.34
CA GLY A 169 15.27 21.52 -29.89
C GLY A 169 14.43 22.55 -29.12
N PRO A 170 14.40 23.82 -29.59
CA PRO A 170 13.69 24.91 -28.93
C PRO A 170 12.17 24.72 -28.95
N THR A 171 11.51 25.17 -27.88
CA THR A 171 10.06 25.09 -27.68
C THR A 171 9.38 26.44 -27.85
N ALA A 172 8.07 26.45 -28.12
CA ALA A 172 7.30 27.70 -28.23
C ALA A 172 7.13 28.41 -26.88
N THR A 173 7.08 27.64 -25.80
CA THR A 173 6.99 28.12 -24.41
C THR A 173 7.82 27.22 -23.51
N PRO A 174 8.59 27.75 -22.55
CA PRO A 174 9.54 26.96 -21.75
C PRO A 174 8.91 25.79 -20.99
N SER A 175 7.66 25.96 -20.53
CA SER A 175 6.89 24.95 -19.77
C SER A 175 6.45 23.74 -20.60
N LEU A 176 6.61 23.76 -21.92
CA LEU A 176 6.38 22.56 -22.74
C LEU A 176 7.49 21.51 -22.53
N GLY A 177 8.70 21.94 -22.17
CA GLY A 177 9.85 21.04 -22.01
C GLY A 177 10.20 20.24 -23.27
N GLY A 178 11.05 19.23 -23.10
CA GLY A 178 11.42 18.30 -24.17
C GLY A 178 10.53 17.06 -24.23
N VAL A 179 10.72 16.18 -23.26
CA VAL A 179 9.98 14.92 -23.07
C VAL A 179 8.90 15.13 -22.02
N ARG A 180 7.63 14.91 -22.37
CA ARG A 180 6.48 15.11 -21.48
C ARG A 180 5.88 13.79 -21.01
N LEU A 181 6.31 13.33 -19.84
CA LEU A 181 5.90 12.06 -19.24
C LEU A 181 4.55 12.22 -18.53
N ARG A 182 3.54 11.47 -19.00
CA ARG A 182 2.19 11.43 -18.42
C ARG A 182 2.11 10.34 -17.36
N SER A 183 0.97 10.24 -16.67
CA SER A 183 0.75 9.22 -15.65
C SER A 183 1.03 7.80 -16.15
N ASN A 184 1.49 6.92 -15.26
CA ASN A 184 1.76 5.50 -15.52
C ASN A 184 2.83 5.25 -16.60
N THR A 185 3.81 6.16 -16.73
CA THR A 185 4.87 6.06 -17.74
C THR A 185 6.21 5.67 -17.12
N VAL A 186 6.87 4.68 -17.69
CA VAL A 186 8.29 4.37 -17.41
C VAL A 186 9.15 4.84 -18.58
N LEU A 187 10.03 5.81 -18.38
CA LEU A 187 11.07 6.18 -19.34
C LEU A 187 12.34 5.39 -19.04
N ARG A 188 12.79 4.55 -19.97
CA ARG A 188 13.92 3.65 -19.76
C ARG A 188 14.97 3.77 -20.86
N GLY A 189 16.24 3.95 -20.46
CA GLY A 189 17.40 3.87 -21.34
C GLY A 189 18.21 2.57 -21.21
N ASP A 190 19.35 2.54 -21.91
CA ASP A 190 20.33 1.45 -21.87
C ASP A 190 21.43 1.65 -20.79
N GLY A 191 21.40 2.76 -20.05
CA GLY A 191 22.33 3.11 -18.99
C GLY A 191 22.77 4.58 -19.01
N MET A 192 23.21 5.09 -17.84
CA MET A 192 23.90 6.38 -17.72
C MET A 192 25.12 6.42 -18.65
N GLY A 193 25.27 7.52 -19.39
CA GLY A 193 26.31 7.73 -20.39
C GLY A 193 26.10 6.97 -21.71
N VAL A 194 25.08 6.10 -21.79
CA VAL A 194 24.78 5.27 -22.97
C VAL A 194 23.57 5.80 -23.73
N THR A 195 22.46 6.02 -23.03
CA THR A 195 21.30 6.76 -23.55
C THR A 195 21.38 8.18 -23.03
N VAL A 196 21.54 9.17 -23.91
CA VAL A 196 21.65 10.59 -23.52
C VAL A 196 20.52 11.39 -24.16
N ILE A 197 19.68 12.04 -23.37
CA ILE A 197 18.69 13.01 -23.85
C ILE A 197 19.28 14.40 -23.63
N GLN A 198 19.60 15.10 -24.71
CA GLN A 198 20.45 16.30 -24.67
C GLN A 198 19.72 17.51 -25.25
N ALA A 199 19.85 18.68 -24.62
CA ALA A 199 19.46 19.94 -25.24
C ALA A 199 20.37 20.27 -26.44
N LEU A 200 19.76 20.53 -27.60
CA LEU A 200 20.45 21.15 -28.74
C LEU A 200 20.80 22.61 -28.40
N ASP A 201 21.51 23.32 -29.28
CA ASP A 201 21.65 24.77 -29.13
C ASP A 201 20.28 25.44 -29.30
N LEU A 202 19.75 25.99 -28.21
CA LEU A 202 18.42 26.59 -28.14
C LEU A 202 18.43 28.08 -28.50
N GLY A 203 19.62 28.66 -28.68
CA GLY A 203 19.82 30.10 -28.84
C GLY A 203 19.19 30.88 -27.68
N ASP A 204 18.11 31.58 -27.99
CA ASP A 204 17.46 32.57 -27.14
C ASP A 204 16.14 32.04 -26.51
N THR A 205 15.98 30.71 -26.48
CA THR A 205 14.76 30.02 -26.01
C THR A 205 15.03 29.22 -24.75
N ASP A 206 14.35 29.56 -23.66
CA ASP A 206 14.45 28.79 -22.41
C ASP A 206 13.75 27.42 -22.50
N LEU A 207 14.25 26.46 -21.74
CA LEU A 207 13.69 25.11 -21.62
C LEU A 207 13.57 24.71 -20.15
N THR A 208 12.33 24.63 -19.65
CA THR A 208 12.05 24.21 -18.27
C THR A 208 11.76 22.72 -18.24
N GLY A 209 12.83 21.91 -18.13
CA GLY A 209 12.76 20.45 -18.15
C GLY A 209 12.99 19.89 -19.55
N ILE A 210 14.21 19.41 -19.80
CA ILE A 210 14.50 18.52 -20.93
C ILE A 210 13.62 17.27 -20.83
N VAL A 211 13.53 16.70 -19.63
CA VAL A 211 12.54 15.69 -19.26
C VAL A 211 11.64 16.27 -18.19
N ARG A 212 10.32 16.17 -18.38
CA ARG A 212 9.37 16.70 -17.41
C ARG A 212 8.02 16.00 -17.39
N THR A 213 7.22 16.28 -16.35
CA THR A 213 5.78 16.06 -16.38
C THR A 213 5.03 17.25 -17.02
N PRO A 214 3.89 17.03 -17.67
CA PRO A 214 3.04 18.10 -18.18
C PRO A 214 2.62 19.11 -17.10
N SER A 215 2.79 20.41 -17.37
CA SER A 215 2.31 21.48 -16.49
C SER A 215 0.78 21.61 -16.52
N GLY A 216 0.19 22.05 -15.40
CA GLY A 216 -1.24 22.36 -15.28
C GLY A 216 -2.17 21.15 -15.12
N VAL A 217 -1.63 19.94 -15.12
CA VAL A 217 -2.35 18.68 -14.87
C VAL A 217 -1.59 17.82 -13.85
N GLU A 218 -2.31 17.06 -13.02
CA GLU A 218 -1.69 16.11 -12.10
C GLU A 218 -1.18 14.88 -12.85
N ASN A 219 0.04 14.47 -12.54
CA ASN A 219 0.65 13.26 -13.07
C ASN A 219 1.01 12.32 -11.93
N SER A 220 0.91 11.01 -12.17
CA SER A 220 1.21 10.03 -11.13
C SER A 220 1.88 8.78 -11.67
N ASN A 221 2.74 8.16 -10.87
CA ASN A 221 3.41 6.90 -11.19
C ASN A 221 4.32 7.04 -12.43
N VAL A 222 5.34 7.88 -12.31
CA VAL A 222 6.34 8.09 -13.36
C VAL A 222 7.68 7.59 -12.87
N LEU A 223 8.31 6.71 -13.64
CA LEU A 223 9.66 6.21 -13.37
C LEU A 223 10.58 6.58 -14.53
N ILE A 224 11.73 7.16 -14.23
CA ILE A 224 12.81 7.43 -15.17
C ILE A 224 14.02 6.62 -14.72
N GLN A 225 14.57 5.80 -15.62
CA GLN A 225 15.68 4.94 -15.26
C GLN A 225 16.69 4.72 -16.38
N ASP A 226 17.94 4.49 -15.97
CA ASP A 226 19.05 4.02 -16.81
C ASP A 226 19.36 4.96 -18.00
N LEU A 227 19.49 6.26 -17.77
CA LEU A 227 19.81 7.25 -18.82
C LEU A 227 20.50 8.50 -18.30
N THR A 228 20.97 9.35 -19.22
CA THR A 228 21.52 10.68 -18.94
C THR A 228 20.62 11.78 -19.49
N ILE A 229 20.45 12.85 -18.72
CA ILE A 229 19.85 14.12 -19.13
C ILE A 229 20.96 15.17 -19.18
N ASP A 230 21.20 15.79 -20.33
CA ASP A 230 22.34 16.69 -20.55
C ASP A 230 21.87 18.07 -21.04
N GLY A 231 22.12 19.10 -20.23
CA GLY A 231 21.76 20.49 -20.53
C GLY A 231 22.64 21.16 -21.58
N ASN A 232 23.78 20.55 -21.93
CA ASN A 232 24.70 21.03 -22.94
C ASN A 232 25.09 22.52 -22.75
N ALA A 233 25.32 22.95 -21.50
CA ALA A 233 25.60 24.35 -21.17
C ALA A 233 26.71 24.98 -22.05
N ALA A 234 27.82 24.27 -22.23
CA ALA A 234 28.95 24.74 -23.05
C ALA A 234 28.63 24.86 -24.55
N GLY A 235 27.59 24.16 -25.03
CA GLY A 235 27.16 24.18 -26.43
C GLY A 235 26.12 25.25 -26.77
N GLN A 236 25.62 25.98 -25.78
CA GLN A 236 24.60 27.02 -26.00
C GLN A 236 25.24 28.34 -26.46
N THR A 237 24.69 28.95 -27.52
CA THR A 237 25.24 30.20 -28.09
C THR A 237 24.47 31.47 -27.72
N GLY A 238 23.18 31.36 -27.39
CA GLY A 238 22.31 32.48 -26.99
C GLY A 238 22.11 32.59 -25.47
N TYR A 239 21.03 33.20 -24.99
CA TYR A 239 20.82 33.43 -23.54
C TYR A 239 19.96 32.38 -22.79
N ALA A 240 19.56 31.29 -23.46
CA ALA A 240 18.68 30.25 -22.91
C ALA A 240 19.03 29.75 -21.49
N ASN A 241 18.02 29.68 -20.62
CA ASN A 241 18.01 28.93 -19.36
C ASN A 241 17.55 27.49 -19.60
N ILE A 242 18.26 26.51 -19.05
CA ILE A 242 17.96 25.08 -19.22
C ILE A 242 17.91 24.40 -17.86
N ILE A 243 16.75 23.85 -17.53
CA ILE A 243 16.55 22.90 -16.43
C ILE A 243 16.48 21.51 -17.03
N ASN A 244 17.27 20.59 -16.48
CA ASN A 244 17.37 19.24 -17.03
C ASN A 244 16.11 18.40 -16.73
N PHE A 245 15.76 18.23 -15.45
CA PHE A 245 14.54 17.56 -15.04
C PHE A 245 13.59 18.49 -14.28
N TYR A 246 12.30 18.43 -14.58
CA TYR A 246 11.26 19.20 -13.89
C TYR A 246 9.99 18.36 -13.68
N CYS A 247 9.41 18.36 -12.48
CA CYS A 247 8.03 17.89 -12.27
C CYS A 247 7.26 18.87 -11.38
N GLY A 248 5.92 18.78 -11.36
CA GLY A 248 5.07 19.75 -10.67
C GLY A 248 3.96 20.31 -11.56
N VAL A 249 2.82 20.59 -10.95
CA VAL A 249 1.59 20.99 -11.67
C VAL A 249 1.59 22.48 -12.00
N THR A 250 1.36 23.30 -10.97
CA THR A 250 1.28 24.75 -11.05
C THR A 250 1.83 25.33 -9.74
N PRO A 251 2.85 26.21 -9.79
CA PRO A 251 3.37 26.88 -8.60
C PRO A 251 2.26 27.57 -7.79
N ASP A 252 2.42 27.62 -6.47
CA ASP A 252 1.48 28.20 -5.49
C ASP A 252 0.09 27.53 -5.41
N ASN A 253 -0.16 26.46 -6.18
CA ASN A 253 -1.42 25.69 -6.14
C ASN A 253 -1.26 24.40 -5.34
N ARG A 254 -1.42 24.51 -4.01
CA ARG A 254 -1.26 23.40 -3.05
C ARG A 254 -2.39 22.35 -3.09
N ILE A 255 -3.29 22.41 -4.08
CA ILE A 255 -4.42 21.46 -4.24
C ILE A 255 -4.07 20.35 -5.23
N LEU A 256 -3.40 20.68 -6.32
CA LEU A 256 -3.01 19.74 -7.36
C LEU A 256 -1.53 19.40 -7.18
N MET A 257 -1.18 18.12 -7.19
CA MET A 257 0.20 17.68 -7.01
C MET A 257 0.54 16.50 -7.92
N ASP A 258 1.77 16.48 -8.41
CA ASP A 258 2.34 15.27 -9.00
C ASP A 258 2.63 14.26 -7.89
N ARG A 259 2.47 12.97 -8.16
CA ARG A 259 2.61 11.91 -7.14
C ARG A 259 3.46 10.74 -7.63
N ASN A 260 4.24 10.11 -6.75
CA ASN A 260 4.97 8.88 -7.07
C ASN A 260 5.87 9.07 -8.30
N ILE A 261 6.82 10.00 -8.20
CA ILE A 261 7.75 10.35 -9.27
C ILE A 261 9.14 9.88 -8.87
N TYR A 262 9.74 9.03 -9.71
CA TYR A 262 10.95 8.29 -9.35
C TYR A 262 12.03 8.43 -10.41
N LEU A 263 13.27 8.72 -9.98
CA LEU A 263 14.48 8.69 -10.80
C LEU A 263 15.42 7.65 -10.19
N VAL A 264 15.81 6.65 -11.00
CA VAL A 264 16.66 5.53 -10.57
C VAL A 264 17.80 5.34 -11.56
N ASN A 265 19.06 5.38 -11.12
CA ASN A 265 20.23 5.26 -12.01
C ASN A 265 20.19 6.28 -13.17
N VAL A 266 19.93 7.55 -12.83
CA VAL A 266 19.89 8.66 -13.80
C VAL A 266 21.07 9.60 -13.58
N GLU A 267 21.75 9.98 -14.67
CA GLU A 267 22.76 11.05 -14.68
C GLU A 267 22.09 12.34 -15.15
N SER A 268 22.26 13.47 -14.44
CA SER A 268 21.86 14.81 -14.89
C SER A 268 23.06 15.74 -14.88
N LYS A 269 23.38 16.37 -16.00
CA LYS A 269 24.57 17.23 -16.08
C LYS A 269 24.46 18.45 -16.97
N ASN A 270 25.38 19.39 -16.81
CA ASN A 270 25.54 20.56 -17.68
C ASN A 270 24.27 21.42 -17.80
N ALA A 271 23.45 21.51 -16.76
CA ALA A 271 22.31 22.44 -16.75
C ALA A 271 22.81 23.88 -16.83
N ARG A 272 22.05 24.75 -17.52
CA ARG A 272 22.51 26.09 -17.88
C ARG A 272 21.66 27.18 -17.24
N SER A 273 22.32 28.11 -16.57
CA SER A 273 21.72 29.32 -16.03
C SER A 273 21.55 30.36 -17.14
N GLY A 274 20.31 30.78 -17.38
CA GLY A 274 20.03 31.82 -18.38
C GLY A 274 20.72 33.14 -18.07
N THR A 275 21.17 33.84 -19.11
CA THR A 275 21.78 35.17 -18.99
C THR A 275 20.76 36.28 -19.24
N THR A 276 21.18 37.55 -19.24
CA THR A 276 20.31 38.71 -19.45
C THR A 276 19.55 38.60 -20.79
N GLY A 277 18.23 38.39 -20.70
CA GLY A 277 17.36 38.12 -21.86
C GLY A 277 16.46 36.90 -21.66
N SER A 278 16.89 35.95 -20.82
CA SER A 278 16.07 34.81 -20.40
C SER A 278 14.81 35.26 -19.66
N SER A 279 13.72 34.51 -19.82
CA SER A 279 12.48 34.68 -19.04
C SER A 279 12.65 34.23 -17.59
N ASN A 280 13.71 33.48 -17.29
CA ASN A 280 13.99 32.95 -15.97
C ASN A 280 15.51 32.88 -15.69
N PRO A 281 16.22 34.03 -15.69
CA PRO A 281 17.66 34.04 -15.47
C PRO A 281 17.98 33.52 -14.08
N GLY A 282 19.07 32.75 -13.94
CA GLY A 282 19.44 32.17 -12.64
C GLY A 282 18.66 30.91 -12.26
N ARG A 283 18.32 30.02 -13.20
CA ARG A 283 17.68 28.72 -12.92
C ARG A 283 18.28 27.55 -13.72
N GLY A 284 19.60 27.38 -13.67
CA GLY A 284 20.32 26.26 -14.30
C GLY A 284 20.40 25.01 -13.43
N TYR A 285 19.26 24.37 -13.16
CA TYR A 285 19.14 23.25 -12.21
C TYR A 285 19.25 21.87 -12.89
N GLY A 286 19.93 20.94 -12.21
CA GLY A 286 20.02 19.55 -12.65
C GLY A 286 18.71 18.78 -12.45
N ILE A 287 18.18 18.72 -11.24
CA ILE A 287 16.93 18.02 -10.90
C ILE A 287 16.06 18.96 -10.08
N ASP A 288 14.88 19.32 -10.60
CA ASP A 288 13.96 20.31 -10.00
C ASP A 288 12.52 19.76 -9.89
N PRO A 289 12.24 18.80 -8.98
CA PRO A 289 10.87 18.55 -8.53
C PRO A 289 10.31 19.81 -7.85
N HIS A 290 9.21 20.32 -8.40
CA HIS A 290 8.71 21.68 -8.17
C HIS A 290 7.24 21.70 -7.72
N GLU A 291 6.88 22.73 -6.95
CA GLU A 291 5.64 22.82 -6.19
C GLU A 291 4.36 22.41 -6.97
N VAL A 292 3.50 21.50 -6.45
CA VAL A 292 3.72 20.55 -5.35
C VAL A 292 3.95 19.15 -5.92
N VAL A 293 4.89 18.41 -5.32
CA VAL A 293 5.12 16.99 -5.59
C VAL A 293 5.01 16.21 -4.29
N ASP A 294 4.30 15.08 -4.33
CA ASP A 294 4.20 14.11 -3.23
C ASP A 294 4.86 12.78 -3.61
N ASN A 295 5.65 12.21 -2.70
CA ASN A 295 6.39 10.96 -2.92
C ASN A 295 7.36 11.03 -4.12
N PHE A 296 8.42 11.83 -3.97
CA PHE A 296 9.52 11.90 -4.94
C PHE A 296 10.71 11.04 -4.48
N VAL A 297 11.26 10.21 -5.36
CA VAL A 297 12.47 9.40 -5.07
C VAL A 297 13.58 9.69 -6.06
N LEU A 298 14.77 10.00 -5.54
CA LEU A 298 16.03 10.07 -6.26
C LEU A 298 16.96 8.99 -5.71
N LEU A 299 17.19 7.93 -6.50
CA LEU A 299 17.92 6.74 -6.06
C LEU A 299 19.10 6.43 -6.97
N ASN A 300 20.30 6.38 -6.39
CA ASN A 300 21.54 6.02 -7.08
C ASN A 300 21.78 6.86 -8.36
N CYS A 301 21.41 8.14 -8.31
CA CYS A 301 21.58 9.10 -9.39
C CYS A 301 22.90 9.86 -9.27
N VAL A 302 23.33 10.45 -10.39
CA VAL A 302 24.53 11.28 -10.49
C VAL A 302 24.13 12.65 -11.01
N VAL A 303 24.48 13.74 -10.31
CA VAL A 303 24.12 15.10 -10.73
C VAL A 303 25.33 16.03 -10.62
N HIS A 304 25.77 16.61 -11.74
CA HIS A 304 27.03 17.38 -11.74
C HIS A 304 27.15 18.43 -12.84
N ASP A 305 28.16 19.29 -12.72
CA ASP A 305 28.49 20.34 -13.69
C ASP A 305 27.30 21.26 -14.03
N CYS A 306 26.35 21.45 -13.10
CA CYS A 306 25.22 22.36 -13.30
C CYS A 306 25.61 23.79 -12.90
N GLU A 307 25.18 24.78 -13.68
CA GLU A 307 25.51 26.19 -13.44
C GLU A 307 24.79 26.82 -12.21
N LEU A 308 23.92 26.08 -11.52
CA LEU A 308 23.42 26.41 -10.18
C LEU A 308 23.38 25.18 -9.25
N ASP A 309 22.20 24.79 -8.76
CA ASP A 309 22.05 23.66 -7.86
C ASP A 309 22.02 22.36 -8.65
N GLY A 310 22.68 21.33 -8.12
CA GLY A 310 22.53 19.99 -8.66
C GLY A 310 21.09 19.51 -8.51
N VAL A 311 20.63 19.41 -7.26
CA VAL A 311 19.28 18.93 -6.92
C VAL A 311 18.57 19.99 -6.08
N ILE A 312 17.41 20.45 -6.55
CA ILE A 312 16.53 21.37 -5.84
C ILE A 312 15.16 20.74 -5.66
N HIS A 313 14.69 20.67 -4.41
CA HIS A 313 13.31 20.29 -4.09
C HIS A 313 12.59 21.58 -3.72
N ASP A 314 11.63 21.96 -4.54
CA ASP A 314 10.84 23.17 -4.36
C ASP A 314 9.39 22.76 -4.04
N GLY A 315 8.98 22.85 -2.76
CA GLY A 315 7.62 22.49 -2.35
C GLY A 315 7.28 21.00 -2.45
N VAL A 316 8.27 20.13 -2.19
CA VAL A 316 8.11 18.66 -2.23
C VAL A 316 7.77 18.11 -0.85
N ILE A 317 6.71 17.31 -0.76
CA ILE A 317 6.29 16.58 0.44
C ILE A 317 6.57 15.09 0.27
N ASN A 318 7.00 14.41 1.33
CA ASN A 318 7.38 12.99 1.32
C ASN A 318 8.42 12.69 0.23
N PHE A 319 9.71 12.71 0.55
CA PHE A 319 10.72 12.42 -0.48
C PHE A 319 11.90 11.61 0.06
N LYS A 320 12.60 10.93 -0.85
CA LYS A 320 13.75 10.09 -0.55
C LYS A 320 14.88 10.34 -1.54
N ASN A 321 16.00 10.87 -1.07
CA ASN A 321 17.23 11.02 -1.82
C ASN A 321 18.26 10.05 -1.24
N ILE A 322 18.52 8.94 -1.92
CA ILE A 322 19.30 7.83 -1.39
C ILE A 322 20.45 7.44 -2.34
N GLY A 323 21.67 7.40 -1.79
CA GLY A 323 22.85 6.86 -2.50
C GLY A 323 23.30 7.70 -3.70
N ASN A 324 22.92 8.97 -3.79
CA ASN A 324 23.21 9.81 -4.96
C ASN A 324 24.60 10.45 -4.87
N LYS A 325 25.17 10.78 -6.02
CA LYS A 325 26.41 11.57 -6.14
C LYS A 325 26.11 12.92 -6.76
N VAL A 326 26.25 13.99 -5.99
CA VAL A 326 25.94 15.36 -6.42
C VAL A 326 27.15 16.25 -6.24
N TYR A 327 27.80 16.64 -7.35
CA TYR A 327 29.12 17.26 -7.26
C TYR A 327 29.43 18.27 -8.36
N ASP A 328 30.43 19.13 -8.14
CA ASP A 328 30.93 20.13 -9.11
C ASP A 328 29.81 21.05 -9.67
N ASN A 329 28.75 21.28 -8.89
CA ASN A 329 27.69 22.23 -9.25
C ASN A 329 28.07 23.62 -8.77
N ALA A 330 27.75 24.66 -9.53
CA ALA A 330 28.21 26.02 -9.26
C ALA A 330 27.59 26.66 -7.99
N ARG A 331 26.48 26.12 -7.47
CA ARG A 331 25.85 26.56 -6.22
C ARG A 331 25.71 25.41 -5.22
N HIS A 332 24.50 24.93 -4.93
CA HIS A 332 24.31 23.90 -3.90
C HIS A 332 24.38 22.50 -4.48
N GLY A 333 24.81 21.53 -3.67
CA GLY A 333 24.59 20.13 -4.01
C GLY A 333 23.09 19.80 -3.95
N PHE A 334 22.55 19.79 -2.73
CA PHE A 334 21.12 19.63 -2.46
C PHE A 334 20.52 20.91 -1.85
N ASN A 335 19.38 21.34 -2.36
CA ASN A 335 18.65 22.50 -1.87
C ASN A 335 17.17 22.16 -1.62
N TYR A 336 16.72 22.21 -0.37
CA TYR A 336 15.31 22.01 0.02
C TYR A 336 14.68 23.35 0.35
N VAL A 337 13.64 23.73 -0.40
CA VAL A 337 13.07 25.08 -0.39
C VAL A 337 11.54 25.04 -0.50
N LYS A 338 10.87 26.14 -0.13
CA LYS A 338 9.41 26.34 -0.28
C LYS A 338 8.54 25.30 0.44
N GLU A 339 8.81 25.11 1.73
CA GLU A 339 8.04 24.21 2.62
C GLU A 339 8.16 22.73 2.27
N CYS A 340 9.37 22.26 1.91
CA CYS A 340 9.62 20.82 1.82
C CYS A 340 9.37 20.13 3.17
N PHE A 341 8.70 18.97 3.13
CA PHE A 341 8.25 18.28 4.35
C PHE A 341 8.45 16.77 4.30
N ASN A 342 8.82 16.19 5.44
CA ASN A 342 8.96 14.74 5.63
C ASN A 342 9.93 14.09 4.62
N GLY A 343 11.17 14.59 4.59
CA GLY A 343 12.21 14.14 3.68
C GLY A 343 13.20 13.16 4.32
N LEU A 344 13.73 12.23 3.52
CA LEU A 344 14.89 11.39 3.85
C LEU A 344 16.03 11.64 2.86
N VAL A 345 17.18 12.05 3.36
CA VAL A 345 18.39 12.35 2.59
C VAL A 345 19.50 11.49 3.15
N GLN A 346 19.72 10.32 2.55
CA GLN A 346 20.53 9.26 3.15
C GLN A 346 21.64 8.76 2.24
N GLY A 347 22.84 8.65 2.79
CA GLY A 347 23.96 8.00 2.13
C GLY A 347 24.41 8.65 0.82
N ASN A 348 24.14 9.94 0.65
CA ASN A 348 24.53 10.69 -0.54
C ASN A 348 25.96 11.21 -0.41
N GLN A 349 26.57 11.52 -1.55
CA GLN A 349 27.86 12.20 -1.65
C GLN A 349 27.63 13.58 -2.24
N SER A 350 27.75 14.64 -1.44
CA SER A 350 27.66 16.04 -1.89
C SER A 350 29.03 16.70 -1.87
N ARG A 351 29.66 16.90 -3.03
CA ARG A 351 31.07 17.30 -3.09
C ARG A 351 31.38 18.50 -3.97
N ASN A 352 32.35 19.31 -3.56
CA ASN A 352 32.97 20.35 -4.40
C ASN A 352 31.96 21.33 -5.04
N ASN A 353 30.81 21.55 -4.42
CA ASN A 353 29.83 22.49 -4.94
C ASN A 353 30.22 23.93 -4.55
N GLY A 354 29.88 24.89 -5.41
CA GLY A 354 30.30 26.30 -5.29
C GLY A 354 29.64 27.08 -4.14
N ALA A 355 28.70 26.48 -3.42
CA ALA A 355 28.10 26.99 -2.20
C ALA A 355 27.95 25.85 -1.17
N ASN A 356 26.78 25.70 -0.54
CA ASN A 356 26.55 24.64 0.46
C ASN A 356 26.47 23.23 -0.14
N GLY A 357 26.96 22.23 0.58
CA GLY A 357 26.75 20.83 0.20
C GLY A 357 25.29 20.41 0.29
N ILE A 358 24.65 20.65 1.42
CA ILE A 358 23.22 20.41 1.66
C ILE A 358 22.63 21.63 2.37
N ILE A 359 21.55 22.21 1.84
CA ILE A 359 20.82 23.30 2.50
C ILE A 359 19.32 22.98 2.64
N VAL A 360 18.79 23.20 3.85
CA VAL A 360 17.35 23.19 4.16
C VAL A 360 16.93 24.61 4.49
N GLN A 361 16.00 25.17 3.72
CA GLN A 361 15.61 26.57 3.83
C GLN A 361 14.15 26.85 3.45
N GLN A 362 13.72 28.12 3.64
CA GLN A 362 12.39 28.62 3.28
C GLN A 362 11.25 27.70 3.76
N ASP A 363 11.08 27.62 5.08
CA ASP A 363 10.01 26.90 5.78
C ASP A 363 10.03 25.37 5.63
N SER A 364 11.07 24.82 4.99
CA SER A 364 11.31 23.38 4.90
C SER A 364 11.67 22.78 6.26
N ASN A 365 11.03 21.66 6.62
CA ASN A 365 11.07 21.10 7.97
C ASN A 365 10.82 19.57 7.99
N HIS A 366 11.14 18.90 9.10
CA HIS A 366 11.08 17.43 9.25
C HIS A 366 11.89 16.67 8.19
N ILE A 367 13.05 17.20 7.81
CA ILE A 367 13.97 16.55 6.88
C ILE A 367 15.06 15.84 7.68
N ARG A 368 15.29 14.57 7.34
CA ARG A 368 16.30 13.71 7.96
C ARG A 368 17.50 13.57 7.03
N VAL A 369 18.62 14.20 7.38
CA VAL A 369 19.90 14.17 6.67
C VAL A 369 20.84 13.20 7.39
N LEU A 370 20.92 11.96 6.88
CA LEU A 370 21.48 10.82 7.59
C LEU A 370 22.64 10.15 6.82
N GLY A 371 23.80 9.98 7.45
CA GLY A 371 24.86 9.14 6.89
C GLY A 371 25.47 9.65 5.57
N ASN A 372 25.35 10.94 5.26
CA ASN A 372 25.87 11.51 4.01
C ASN A 372 27.35 11.85 4.15
N MET A 373 28.06 11.83 3.02
CA MET A 373 29.40 12.40 2.92
C MET A 373 29.32 13.73 2.20
N VAL A 374 29.71 14.79 2.90
CA VAL A 374 29.61 16.18 2.44
C VAL A 374 31.00 16.79 2.47
N GLU A 375 31.62 16.97 1.31
CA GLU A 375 33.07 17.22 1.23
C GLU A 375 33.44 18.39 0.31
N GLY A 376 34.36 19.25 0.73
CA GLY A 376 35.01 20.23 -0.15
C GLY A 376 34.09 21.31 -0.72
N ASN A 377 32.91 21.53 -0.12
CA ASN A 377 31.96 22.54 -0.58
C ASN A 377 32.42 23.95 -0.16
N ALA A 378 32.25 24.95 -1.04
CA ALA A 378 32.88 26.25 -0.87
C ALA A 378 32.30 27.11 0.28
N GLU A 379 31.06 26.83 0.70
CA GLU A 379 30.43 27.46 1.87
C GLU A 379 30.28 26.47 3.03
N GLN A 380 29.06 26.26 3.54
CA GLN A 380 28.82 25.32 4.64
C GLN A 380 28.79 23.89 4.09
N GLY A 381 29.13 22.91 4.92
CA GLY A 381 28.82 21.52 4.59
C GLY A 381 27.31 21.32 4.54
N ILE A 382 26.68 21.46 5.70
CA ILE A 382 25.22 21.34 5.89
C ILE A 382 24.69 22.64 6.49
N HIS A 383 23.63 23.21 5.92
CA HIS A 383 23.02 24.45 6.41
C HIS A 383 21.53 24.27 6.67
N LEU A 384 21.11 24.49 7.92
CA LEU A 384 19.71 24.61 8.30
C LEU A 384 19.38 26.09 8.48
N ARG A 385 18.51 26.61 7.62
CA ARG A 385 18.07 28.00 7.63
C ARG A 385 16.55 27.98 7.78
N ARG A 386 15.99 28.68 8.78
CA ARG A 386 14.52 28.77 8.88
C ARG A 386 13.96 29.61 7.72
N GLY A 387 12.65 29.53 7.50
CA GLY A 387 11.95 30.49 6.64
C GLY A 387 11.18 31.55 7.42
N GLU A 388 10.20 32.16 6.75
CA GLU A 388 9.37 33.25 7.28
C GLU A 388 8.36 32.75 8.33
N THR A 389 7.76 31.57 8.11
CA THR A 389 6.60 31.10 8.88
C THR A 389 6.91 29.96 9.84
N VAL A 390 7.89 29.09 9.52
CA VAL A 390 8.23 27.90 10.28
C VAL A 390 9.54 28.12 11.02
N ILE A 391 9.43 28.36 12.33
CA ILE A 391 10.58 28.47 13.24
C ILE A 391 10.98 27.10 13.80
N ASN A 392 9.97 26.28 14.14
CA ASN A 392 10.18 24.95 14.70
C ASN A 392 10.32 23.96 13.56
N THR A 393 11.57 23.68 13.18
CA THR A 393 11.87 22.97 11.94
C THR A 393 12.04 21.46 12.13
N PHE A 394 12.32 20.97 13.35
CA PHE A 394 12.35 19.53 13.66
C PHE A 394 13.20 18.66 12.70
N ASN A 395 14.26 19.23 12.11
CA ASN A 395 15.14 18.48 11.23
C ASN A 395 16.09 17.60 12.04
N ILE A 396 16.54 16.50 11.44
CA ILE A 396 17.54 15.61 12.02
C ILE A 396 18.75 15.61 11.10
N VAL A 397 19.91 16.01 11.60
CA VAL A 397 21.19 15.94 10.89
C VAL A 397 22.07 14.99 11.67
N ALA A 398 22.18 13.74 11.21
CA ALA A 398 22.89 12.73 11.97
C ALA A 398 23.79 11.78 11.19
N ASN A 399 24.84 11.28 11.84
CA ASN A 399 25.78 10.31 11.30
C ASN A 399 26.49 10.76 10.00
N ASN A 400 26.52 12.07 9.69
CA ASN A 400 27.14 12.57 8.47
C ASN A 400 28.65 12.74 8.68
N LEU A 401 29.41 12.45 7.61
CA LEU A 401 30.80 12.89 7.48
C LEU A 401 30.79 14.23 6.75
N VAL A 402 31.18 15.30 7.43
CA VAL A 402 31.33 16.63 6.86
C VAL A 402 32.81 16.99 6.87
N LYS A 403 33.38 17.22 5.69
CA LYS A 403 34.83 17.35 5.55
C LYS A 403 35.22 18.52 4.66
N ASP A 404 36.27 19.23 5.06
CA ASP A 404 36.92 20.27 4.24
C ASP A 404 35.95 21.36 3.75
N SER A 405 34.92 21.68 4.55
CA SER A 405 33.99 22.78 4.24
C SER A 405 34.73 24.12 4.21
N GLY A 406 34.44 24.96 3.22
CA GLY A 406 35.02 26.29 3.09
C GLY A 406 34.72 27.18 4.30
N ARG A 407 33.48 27.13 4.81
CA ARG A 407 33.06 27.80 6.04
C ARG A 407 32.83 26.79 7.15
N SER A 408 31.73 26.88 7.89
CA SER A 408 31.43 25.97 8.97
C SER A 408 31.01 24.60 8.44
N GLY A 409 31.25 23.55 9.23
CA GLY A 409 30.80 22.20 8.88
C GLY A 409 29.27 22.15 8.81
N ILE A 410 28.62 22.46 9.93
CA ILE A 410 27.18 22.57 10.06
C ILE A 410 26.82 23.99 10.51
N ASN A 411 25.88 24.64 9.83
CA ASN A 411 25.39 25.96 10.19
C ASN A 411 23.89 25.93 10.47
N ILE A 412 23.45 26.57 11.55
CA ILE A 412 22.04 26.70 11.95
C ILE A 412 21.70 28.18 12.05
N THR A 413 20.80 28.65 11.22
CA THR A 413 20.40 30.05 11.10
C THR A 413 18.93 30.21 11.44
N GLY A 414 18.66 30.72 12.64
CA GLY A 414 17.31 30.91 13.20
C GLY A 414 16.46 29.66 13.44
N ALA A 415 16.89 28.47 13.02
CA ALA A 415 16.10 27.23 13.07
C ALA A 415 16.07 26.59 14.47
N CYS A 416 14.90 26.08 14.87
CA CYS A 416 14.66 25.56 16.23
C CYS A 416 14.19 24.10 16.23
N TYR A 417 14.35 23.43 17.38
CA TYR A 417 13.91 22.05 17.63
C TYR A 417 14.59 20.96 16.77
N ASN A 418 15.80 21.23 16.26
CA ASN A 418 16.53 20.26 15.45
C ASN A 418 17.39 19.31 16.32
N ASP A 419 17.61 18.09 15.85
CA ASP A 419 18.57 17.12 16.42
C ASP A 419 19.82 17.08 15.52
N ILE A 420 20.95 17.51 16.04
CA ILE A 420 22.25 17.47 15.36
C ILE A 420 23.11 16.46 16.11
N SER A 421 23.26 15.25 15.57
CA SER A 421 23.86 14.15 16.32
C SER A 421 24.83 13.24 15.59
N ASN A 422 25.85 12.76 16.30
CA ASN A 422 26.79 11.75 15.78
C ASN A 422 27.48 12.17 14.47
N ASN A 423 27.58 13.46 14.16
CA ASN A 423 28.26 13.91 12.94
C ASN A 423 29.76 13.96 13.20
N LEU A 424 30.52 13.48 12.22
CA LEU A 424 31.97 13.62 12.17
C LEU A 424 32.30 14.83 11.30
N ILE A 425 32.91 15.85 11.89
CA ILE A 425 33.21 17.11 11.21
C ILE A 425 34.72 17.28 11.18
N GLU A 426 35.32 17.15 9.99
CA GLU A 426 36.76 17.19 9.80
C GLU A 426 37.16 18.43 9.02
N ASN A 427 38.10 19.19 9.59
CA ASN A 427 38.79 20.31 8.94
C ASN A 427 37.81 21.30 8.29
N SER A 428 36.79 21.75 9.03
CA SER A 428 36.00 22.91 8.59
C SER A 428 36.87 24.18 8.57
N SER A 429 36.36 25.27 8.01
CA SER A 429 37.05 26.57 7.90
C SER A 429 38.14 26.63 6.82
N GLN A 430 37.96 25.95 5.68
CA GLN A 430 38.98 25.92 4.61
C GLN A 430 39.13 27.22 3.80
N ALA A 431 38.23 28.20 3.94
CA ALA A 431 38.36 29.51 3.33
C ALA A 431 39.26 30.45 4.15
N GLU A 432 39.29 30.32 5.47
CA GLU A 432 40.09 31.16 6.37
C GLU A 432 40.32 30.48 7.73
N THR A 433 41.56 30.47 8.23
CA THR A 433 41.89 29.93 9.57
C THR A 433 41.26 30.77 10.67
N ASN A 434 40.78 30.12 11.73
CA ASN A 434 40.32 30.76 12.97
C ASN A 434 39.11 31.71 12.79
N THR A 435 38.37 31.56 11.68
CA THR A 435 37.16 32.35 11.38
C THR A 435 35.87 31.56 11.57
N TYR A 436 35.81 30.31 11.07
CA TYR A 436 34.59 29.49 11.08
C TYR A 436 34.64 28.35 12.12
N PHE A 437 33.58 27.55 12.20
CA PHE A 437 33.33 26.60 13.29
C PHE A 437 32.97 25.21 12.76
N ASP A 438 33.07 24.16 13.55
CA ASP A 438 32.53 22.87 13.12
C ASP A 438 31.00 22.93 13.09
N ILE A 439 30.39 23.49 14.14
CA ILE A 439 28.96 23.76 14.26
C ILE A 439 28.76 25.22 14.70
N ASN A 440 28.05 26.01 13.90
CA ASN A 440 27.70 27.38 14.21
C ASN A 440 26.18 27.55 14.32
N LEU A 441 25.73 28.21 15.38
CA LEU A 441 24.35 28.63 15.57
C LEU A 441 24.30 30.15 15.54
N GLN A 442 23.48 30.73 14.68
CA GLN A 442 23.39 32.18 14.52
C GLN A 442 21.93 32.65 14.36
N GLY A 443 21.70 33.93 14.68
CA GLY A 443 20.42 34.57 14.44
C GLY A 443 20.00 34.52 12.96
N ASP A 444 18.70 34.57 12.71
CA ASP A 444 18.14 34.62 11.35
C ASP A 444 18.77 35.74 10.50
N ASP A 445 19.00 35.46 9.21
CA ASP A 445 19.70 36.33 8.26
C ASP A 445 18.79 36.96 7.20
N GLY A 446 17.45 36.86 7.33
CA GLY A 446 16.56 37.85 6.71
C GLY A 446 15.28 37.36 6.03
N ASP A 447 14.77 36.16 6.32
CA ASP A 447 13.49 35.69 5.76
C ASP A 447 12.26 36.12 6.62
N GLY A 448 12.47 36.71 7.81
CA GLY A 448 11.39 37.26 8.66
C GLY A 448 11.69 38.64 9.28
N ALA A 449 10.64 39.35 9.71
CA ALA A 449 10.75 40.71 10.29
C ALA A 449 11.39 40.76 11.71
N THR A 450 11.59 39.61 12.37
CA THR A 450 12.20 39.54 13.72
C THR A 450 13.35 38.54 13.71
N VAL A 451 14.57 39.03 13.99
CA VAL A 451 15.76 38.18 14.15
C VAL A 451 15.69 37.52 15.54
N THR A 452 15.69 36.18 15.57
CA THR A 452 15.60 35.38 16.80
C THR A 452 16.74 34.37 16.86
N ALA A 453 17.21 34.05 18.07
CA ALA A 453 18.18 32.98 18.25
C ALA A 453 17.59 31.59 17.95
N PRO A 454 18.38 30.66 17.38
CA PRO A 454 18.10 29.23 17.42
C PRO A 454 17.92 28.74 18.87
N THR A 455 16.79 28.07 19.14
CA THR A 455 16.46 27.53 20.46
C THR A 455 15.95 26.10 20.37
N ASN A 456 16.01 25.38 21.50
CA ASN A 456 15.54 24.00 21.66
C ASN A 456 16.20 23.00 20.70
N ASN A 457 17.33 23.36 20.10
CA ASN A 457 18.12 22.40 19.34
C ASN A 457 18.87 21.48 20.31
N VAL A 458 19.01 20.22 19.93
CA VAL A 458 19.80 19.22 20.65
C VAL A 458 21.04 18.92 19.81
N ILE A 459 22.20 19.31 20.30
CA ILE A 459 23.49 19.11 19.64
C ILE A 459 24.24 18.08 20.47
N LYS A 460 24.24 16.82 20.03
CA LYS A 460 24.78 15.72 20.84
C LYS A 460 25.75 14.84 20.09
N ASN A 461 26.75 14.30 20.78
CA ASN A 461 27.66 13.29 20.22
C ASN A 461 28.39 13.67 18.92
N ASN A 462 28.45 14.95 18.54
CA ASN A 462 29.21 15.35 17.36
C ASN A 462 30.69 15.39 17.67
N SER A 463 31.52 15.01 16.71
CA SER A 463 32.98 14.94 16.86
C SER A 463 33.63 15.89 15.86
N GLY A 464 34.18 16.99 16.36
CA GLY A 464 34.87 18.00 15.55
C GLY A 464 36.40 17.84 15.58
N TYR A 465 37.03 17.61 14.43
CA TYR A 465 38.48 17.47 14.30
C TYR A 465 39.05 18.55 13.38
N ALA A 466 39.86 19.46 13.91
CA ALA A 466 40.60 20.46 13.16
C ALA A 466 42.10 20.11 13.17
N LEU A 467 42.48 19.10 12.38
CA LEU A 467 43.84 18.55 12.32
C LEU A 467 44.63 19.00 11.07
N GLY A 468 43.96 19.70 10.15
CA GLY A 468 44.54 20.26 8.93
C GLY A 468 45.33 21.56 9.13
N ALA A 469 45.86 22.10 8.03
CA ALA A 469 46.65 23.33 8.05
C ALA A 469 45.80 24.59 8.34
N LEU A 470 44.55 24.60 7.89
CA LEU A 470 43.55 25.60 8.24
C LEU A 470 42.63 24.98 9.30
N VAL A 471 42.47 25.69 10.43
CA VAL A 471 41.77 25.17 11.61
C VAL A 471 40.57 26.03 11.97
N ALA A 472 39.49 25.38 12.39
CA ALA A 472 38.31 26.05 12.92
C ALA A 472 38.61 26.82 14.22
N ASN A 473 37.86 27.89 14.44
CA ASN A 473 37.98 28.76 15.61
C ASN A 473 37.57 28.02 16.89
N ALA A 474 36.40 27.40 16.91
CA ALA A 474 35.90 26.54 17.98
C ALA A 474 35.05 25.44 17.36
N SER A 475 34.82 24.35 18.09
CA SER A 475 33.98 23.28 17.55
C SER A 475 32.52 23.72 17.49
N ILE A 476 31.97 24.22 18.59
CA ILE A 476 30.58 24.66 18.67
C ILE A 476 30.52 26.12 19.10
N ARG A 477 29.71 26.93 18.41
CA ARG A 477 29.46 28.33 18.74
C ARG A 477 27.99 28.71 18.72
N GLU A 478 27.59 29.54 19.70
CA GLU A 478 26.40 30.40 19.62
C GLU A 478 26.83 31.82 19.24
N ASP A 479 26.45 32.32 18.07
CA ASP A 479 26.82 33.65 17.62
C ASP A 479 26.00 34.72 18.34
N THR A 480 26.56 35.20 19.45
CA THR A 480 25.93 36.21 20.30
C THR A 480 26.06 37.66 19.78
N SER A 481 26.65 37.86 18.60
CA SER A 481 26.92 39.21 18.08
C SER A 481 25.66 39.96 17.65
N VAL A 482 24.61 39.24 17.28
CA VAL A 482 23.33 39.81 16.79
C VAL A 482 22.15 39.48 17.71
N VAL A 483 22.13 38.28 18.29
CA VAL A 483 21.06 37.77 19.18
C VAL A 483 21.67 37.15 20.43
N THR A 484 20.96 37.12 21.56
CA THR A 484 21.54 36.64 22.84
C THR A 484 20.66 35.63 23.57
N ASP A 485 19.47 35.32 23.05
CA ASP A 485 18.42 34.51 23.67
C ASP A 485 18.47 33.03 23.26
N PHE A 486 19.67 32.47 23.12
CA PHE A 486 19.83 31.05 22.82
C PHE A 486 19.38 30.16 23.99
N ALA A 487 18.85 28.98 23.69
CA ALA A 487 18.38 28.02 24.69
C ALA A 487 18.45 26.59 24.11
N ASN A 488 19.67 26.12 23.87
CA ASN A 488 19.94 24.83 23.25
C ASN A 488 20.49 23.82 24.26
N THR A 489 20.45 22.54 23.92
CA THR A 489 21.04 21.47 24.76
C THR A 489 22.24 20.86 24.04
N TYR A 490 23.39 20.87 24.70
CA TYR A 490 24.62 20.25 24.23
C TYR A 490 24.93 19.02 25.07
N LEU A 491 25.12 17.85 24.44
CA LEU A 491 25.42 16.60 25.17
C LEU A 491 26.56 15.82 24.51
N TRP A 492 27.61 15.50 25.24
CA TRP A 492 28.66 14.54 24.84
C TRP A 492 29.33 14.83 23.48
N ASN A 493 29.38 16.10 23.05
CA ASN A 493 30.17 16.46 21.87
C ASN A 493 31.68 16.28 22.16
N THR A 494 32.51 16.12 21.14
CA THR A 494 33.97 16.02 21.27
C THR A 494 34.63 16.97 20.28
N ALA A 495 35.80 17.50 20.64
CA ALA A 495 36.50 18.50 19.84
C ALA A 495 38.01 18.34 20.00
N VAL A 496 38.75 18.33 18.89
CA VAL A 496 40.21 18.25 18.87
C VAL A 496 40.77 19.23 17.83
N GLY A 497 41.74 20.05 18.23
CA GLY A 497 42.54 20.88 17.31
C GLY A 497 42.02 22.28 17.02
N GLN A 498 40.83 22.66 17.48
CA GLN A 498 40.28 24.01 17.27
C GLN A 498 41.01 25.06 18.13
N THR A 499 41.09 26.29 17.62
CA THR A 499 41.90 27.37 18.24
C THR A 499 41.41 27.80 19.63
N ASN A 500 40.10 27.76 19.86
CA ASN A 500 39.41 28.16 21.09
C ASN A 500 38.64 26.97 21.72
N GLY A 501 39.05 25.74 21.40
CA GLY A 501 38.51 24.52 21.99
C GLY A 501 37.07 24.20 21.59
N LYS A 502 36.35 23.54 22.51
CA LYS A 502 35.06 22.90 22.23
C LYS A 502 33.89 23.87 22.08
N TYR A 503 33.73 24.81 23.00
CA TYR A 503 32.60 25.75 23.01
C TYR A 503 33.06 27.19 23.01
N LYS A 504 32.35 28.03 22.25
CA LYS A 504 32.52 29.48 22.25
C LYS A 504 31.18 30.18 22.33
N ASP A 505 31.12 31.23 23.14
CA ASP A 505 29.97 32.14 23.26
C ASP A 505 28.64 31.45 23.67
N VAL A 506 28.68 30.22 24.21
CA VAL A 506 27.47 29.50 24.66
C VAL A 506 26.84 30.22 25.85
N THR A 507 25.57 30.59 25.69
CA THR A 507 24.79 31.37 26.65
C THR A 507 24.43 30.55 27.90
N SER A 508 24.17 31.22 29.02
CA SER A 508 23.81 30.57 30.29
C SER A 508 22.42 29.91 30.30
N THR A 509 21.57 30.27 29.33
CA THR A 509 20.24 29.69 29.11
C THR A 509 20.29 28.38 28.34
N SER A 510 21.35 28.17 27.56
CA SER A 510 21.68 26.87 26.99
C SER A 510 22.25 25.94 28.06
N ILE A 511 21.97 24.64 27.92
CA ILE A 511 22.38 23.62 28.88
C ILE A 511 23.47 22.75 28.26
N ILE A 512 24.65 22.77 28.86
CA ILE A 512 25.73 21.82 28.55
C ILE A 512 25.63 20.66 29.55
N LYS A 513 25.30 19.47 29.05
CA LYS A 513 25.29 18.19 29.79
C LYS A 513 26.40 17.27 29.32
N ASP A 514 27.56 17.85 29.06
CA ASP A 514 28.78 17.06 28.99
C ASP A 514 29.16 16.63 30.40
N LEU A 515 29.88 15.52 30.53
CA LEU A 515 30.18 14.88 31.82
C LEU A 515 31.11 15.69 32.76
N GLY A 516 31.24 17.01 32.59
CA GLY A 516 32.18 17.84 33.37
C GLY A 516 33.65 17.46 33.17
N ILE A 517 33.93 16.62 32.17
CA ILE A 517 35.26 16.11 31.87
C ILE A 517 35.98 17.18 31.06
N SER A 518 36.75 18.04 31.74
CA SER A 518 37.48 19.16 31.12
C SER A 518 38.85 18.76 30.55
N ASP A 519 39.42 17.67 31.07
CA ASP A 519 40.82 17.36 30.85
C ASP A 519 40.96 16.17 29.89
N PHE A 520 41.61 16.42 28.77
CA PHE A 520 41.87 15.48 27.69
C PHE A 520 43.29 14.92 27.80
N TYR A 521 43.41 13.61 27.65
CA TYR A 521 44.65 12.86 27.75
C TYR A 521 44.83 11.99 26.51
N ASN A 522 45.83 12.30 25.69
CA ASN A 522 46.13 11.51 24.50
C ASN A 522 46.91 10.25 24.90
N ALA A 523 46.37 9.06 24.63
CA ALA A 523 46.99 7.79 25.00
C ALA A 523 48.45 7.63 24.51
N GLN A 524 48.81 8.29 23.40
CA GLN A 524 50.18 8.26 22.86
C GLN A 524 51.22 8.91 23.79
N GLU A 525 50.81 9.82 24.68
CA GLU A 525 51.70 10.43 25.68
C GLU A 525 52.18 9.43 26.74
N TRP A 526 51.46 8.32 26.92
CA TRP A 526 51.83 7.20 27.78
C TRP A 526 52.55 6.06 27.02
N GLY A 527 52.88 6.29 25.74
CA GLY A 527 53.62 5.35 24.91
C GLY A 527 52.76 4.35 24.15
N ALA A 528 51.44 4.55 24.07
CA ALA A 528 50.59 3.77 23.16
C ALA A 528 50.92 4.17 21.72
N THR A 529 51.28 3.21 20.88
CA THR A 529 51.77 3.45 19.52
C THR A 529 50.67 3.33 18.47
N GLY A 530 49.70 2.42 18.65
CA GLY A 530 48.62 2.21 17.69
C GLY A 530 49.10 1.65 16.34
N ASP A 531 50.25 0.96 16.32
CA ASP A 531 50.92 0.49 15.10
C ASP A 531 50.47 -0.92 14.64
N GLY A 532 49.59 -1.58 15.40
CA GLY A 532 49.09 -2.92 15.15
C GLY A 532 50.05 -4.06 15.53
N ALA A 533 51.23 -3.74 16.06
CA ALA A 533 52.29 -4.70 16.35
C ALA A 533 52.75 -4.66 17.81
N THR A 534 52.98 -3.46 18.35
CA THR A 534 53.40 -3.22 19.73
C THR A 534 52.26 -3.56 20.68
N ASP A 535 52.59 -4.16 21.83
CA ASP A 535 51.62 -4.37 22.91
C ASP A 535 51.37 -3.04 23.65
N ASP A 536 50.31 -2.36 23.28
CA ASP A 536 49.87 -1.08 23.84
C ASP A 536 49.14 -1.24 25.18
N GLY A 537 48.82 -2.48 25.60
CA GLY A 537 48.08 -2.75 26.83
C GLY A 537 48.68 -2.06 28.08
N PRO A 538 49.99 -2.18 28.35
CA PRO A 538 50.61 -1.52 29.50
C PRO A 538 50.49 0.02 29.45
N ALA A 539 50.65 0.62 28.27
CA ALA A 539 50.55 2.07 28.10
C ALA A 539 49.12 2.58 28.31
N LEU A 540 48.13 1.87 27.76
CA LEU A 540 46.71 2.19 27.93
C LEU A 540 46.29 2.12 29.40
N ARG A 541 46.72 1.09 30.14
CA ARG A 541 46.46 0.97 31.58
C ARG A 541 47.11 2.09 32.40
N ALA A 542 48.35 2.45 32.07
CA ALA A 542 49.04 3.56 32.75
C ALA A 542 48.33 4.91 32.52
N CYS A 543 47.79 5.14 31.32
CA CYS A 543 46.95 6.30 31.03
C CYS A 543 45.67 6.28 31.89
N VAL A 544 44.96 5.15 31.92
CA VAL A 544 43.75 5.00 32.76
C VAL A 544 44.02 5.27 34.23
N ASP A 545 45.07 4.70 34.81
CA ASP A 545 45.42 4.88 36.23
C ASP A 545 45.76 6.36 36.53
N PHE A 546 46.40 7.06 35.59
CA PHE A 546 46.67 8.49 35.70
C PHE A 546 45.36 9.30 35.69
N VAL A 547 44.48 9.03 34.73
CA VAL A 547 43.19 9.73 34.60
C VAL A 547 42.30 9.51 35.82
N GLU A 548 42.30 8.29 36.38
CA GLU A 548 41.62 8.00 37.63
C GLU A 548 42.19 8.82 38.80
N ALA A 549 43.51 8.87 38.93
CA ALA A 549 44.18 9.66 39.97
C ALA A 549 43.91 11.17 39.82
N ALA A 550 43.65 11.64 38.60
CA ALA A 550 43.21 13.00 38.31
C ALA A 550 41.73 13.26 38.64
N GLY A 551 40.96 12.23 39.00
CA GLY A 551 39.55 12.31 39.37
C GLY A 551 38.57 12.07 38.22
N GLY A 552 39.06 11.68 37.04
CA GLY A 552 38.30 11.53 35.81
C GLY A 552 38.94 12.28 34.63
N GLY A 553 38.49 12.01 33.41
CA GLY A 553 39.12 12.55 32.20
C GLY A 553 38.66 11.87 30.92
N VAL A 554 38.97 12.50 29.78
CA VAL A 554 38.82 11.88 28.46
C VAL A 554 40.15 11.29 28.06
N ILE A 555 40.19 9.98 27.85
CA ILE A 555 41.29 9.29 27.19
C ILE A 555 40.98 9.28 25.70
N TYR A 556 41.70 10.10 24.94
CA TYR A 556 41.61 10.12 23.49
C TYR A 556 42.61 9.12 22.89
N MET A 557 42.13 8.30 21.97
CA MET A 557 42.91 7.33 21.21
C MET A 557 42.91 7.74 19.73
N PRO A 558 44.00 8.37 19.24
CA PRO A 558 44.14 8.74 17.82
C PRO A 558 43.95 7.54 16.86
N PRO A 559 43.73 7.78 15.56
CA PRO A 559 43.64 6.70 14.57
C PRO A 559 44.82 5.75 14.67
N GLY A 560 44.55 4.45 14.65
CA GLY A 560 45.55 3.42 14.89
C GLY A 560 44.93 2.11 15.36
N ARG A 561 45.72 1.04 15.30
CA ARG A 561 45.34 -0.29 15.74
C ARG A 561 46.17 -0.64 16.98
N TYR A 562 45.54 -0.58 18.14
CA TYR A 562 46.17 -0.75 19.45
C TYR A 562 46.09 -2.20 19.87
N ARG A 563 47.11 -2.97 19.51
CA ARG A 563 47.19 -4.39 19.89
C ARG A 563 47.54 -4.46 21.37
N ALA A 564 46.72 -5.12 22.18
CA ALA A 564 46.82 -4.98 23.63
C ALA A 564 46.52 -6.29 24.37
N SER A 565 47.50 -6.78 25.11
CA SER A 565 47.38 -8.01 25.89
C SER A 565 46.66 -7.78 27.23
N GLY A 566 45.93 -8.80 27.68
CA GLY A 566 45.39 -8.86 29.04
C GLY A 566 46.50 -9.03 30.09
N THR A 567 46.15 -8.89 31.36
CA THR A 567 47.13 -8.99 32.47
C THR A 567 47.38 -10.43 32.96
N GLY A 568 46.77 -11.42 32.31
CA GLY A 568 46.69 -12.81 32.77
C GLY A 568 45.62 -13.06 33.85
N THR A 569 44.88 -12.02 34.25
CA THR A 569 43.70 -12.14 35.13
C THR A 569 42.45 -11.76 34.35
N ALA A 570 41.51 -12.69 34.19
CA ALA A 570 40.34 -12.48 33.34
C ALA A 570 39.50 -11.25 33.69
N SER A 571 39.32 -10.98 34.98
CA SER A 571 38.54 -9.84 35.48
C SER A 571 39.25 -8.49 35.34
N ALA A 572 40.52 -8.45 34.97
CA ALA A 572 41.25 -7.20 34.76
C ALA A 572 41.05 -6.63 33.35
N GLY A 573 40.65 -7.46 32.37
CA GLY A 573 40.52 -7.05 30.98
C GLY A 573 41.83 -6.50 30.39
N VAL A 574 41.70 -5.67 29.36
CA VAL A 574 42.83 -4.88 28.82
C VAL A 574 42.77 -3.45 29.35
N VAL A 575 41.64 -2.77 29.12
CA VAL A 575 41.35 -1.41 29.55
C VAL A 575 40.21 -1.45 30.57
N SER A 576 40.50 -1.13 31.82
CA SER A 576 39.55 -1.21 32.93
C SER A 576 39.19 0.17 33.45
N LEU A 577 38.04 0.70 32.99
CA LEU A 577 37.60 2.08 33.20
C LEU A 577 36.98 2.27 34.60
N PRO A 578 37.51 3.21 35.40
CA PRO A 578 36.89 3.63 36.66
C PRO A 578 35.83 4.73 36.42
N SER A 579 35.15 5.14 37.49
CA SER A 579 34.13 6.19 37.42
C SER A 579 34.66 7.49 36.80
N ASN A 580 33.79 8.23 36.11
CA ASN A 580 34.07 9.55 35.51
C ASN A 580 35.15 9.53 34.41
N VAL A 581 35.30 8.40 33.71
CA VAL A 581 36.25 8.27 32.59
C VAL A 581 35.53 8.08 31.27
N ALA A 582 35.97 8.80 30.24
CA ALA A 582 35.56 8.60 28.86
C ALA A 582 36.72 8.03 28.04
N LEU A 583 36.51 6.92 27.35
CA LEU A 583 37.43 6.36 26.36
C LEU A 583 36.90 6.68 24.96
N VAL A 584 37.62 7.50 24.20
CA VAL A 584 37.15 8.07 22.93
C VAL A 584 38.17 7.80 21.83
N GLY A 585 37.77 7.12 20.76
CA GLY A 585 38.57 7.00 19.55
C GLY A 585 38.30 8.10 18.53
N ALA A 586 38.98 8.04 17.39
CA ALA A 586 38.80 8.97 16.28
C ALA A 586 37.58 8.65 15.40
N GLY A 587 36.94 7.50 15.61
CA GLY A 587 35.83 6.96 14.84
C GLY A 587 35.88 5.44 14.80
N ARG A 588 34.70 4.78 14.72
CA ARG A 588 34.63 3.36 14.32
C ARG A 588 35.40 3.20 13.01
N TYR A 589 36.23 2.15 12.89
CA TYR A 589 37.18 1.90 11.79
C TYR A 589 38.49 2.71 11.77
N LEU A 590 38.57 3.85 12.45
CA LEU A 590 39.81 4.65 12.52
C LEU A 590 40.66 4.27 13.72
N THR A 591 40.02 4.09 14.87
CA THR A 591 40.66 3.63 16.10
C THR A 591 40.17 2.23 16.42
N THR A 592 41.09 1.27 16.52
CA THR A 592 40.76 -0.11 16.89
C THR A 592 41.58 -0.55 18.11
N ILE A 593 40.94 -1.08 19.16
CA ILE A 593 41.62 -1.80 20.24
C ILE A 593 41.47 -3.29 19.97
N VAL A 594 42.60 -3.99 19.90
CA VAL A 594 42.66 -5.41 19.59
C VAL A 594 43.06 -6.17 20.85
N GLY A 595 42.15 -7.01 21.37
CA GLY A 595 42.46 -7.97 22.43
C GLY A 595 43.43 -9.02 21.90
N ALA A 596 44.71 -8.88 22.24
CA ALA A 596 45.76 -9.76 21.75
C ALA A 596 45.63 -11.18 22.31
N ASP A 597 45.78 -12.18 21.44
CA ASP A 597 45.53 -13.63 21.66
C ASP A 597 45.66 -14.09 23.13
N PRO A 598 44.54 -14.38 23.82
CA PRO A 598 44.53 -14.95 25.17
C PRO A 598 44.93 -16.43 25.16
N VAL A 599 46.22 -16.72 24.94
CA VAL A 599 46.71 -18.10 24.81
C VAL A 599 46.33 -18.97 26.02
N ASP A 600 46.44 -18.43 27.26
CA ASP A 600 46.30 -19.21 28.50
C ASP A 600 45.20 -18.73 29.46
N ALA A 601 44.64 -17.53 29.27
CA ALA A 601 43.66 -16.95 30.20
C ALA A 601 42.67 -16.02 29.49
N ASP A 602 41.40 -16.17 29.82
CA ASP A 602 40.29 -15.35 29.30
C ASP A 602 40.55 -13.84 29.41
N ILE A 603 40.06 -13.07 28.45
CA ILE A 603 39.90 -11.61 28.54
C ILE A 603 38.42 -11.32 28.68
N THR A 604 37.95 -11.13 29.92
CA THR A 604 36.54 -10.79 30.19
C THR A 604 36.34 -9.28 30.04
N GLY A 605 36.30 -8.83 28.78
CA GLY A 605 36.22 -7.44 28.37
C GLY A 605 37.59 -6.90 27.96
N VAL A 606 37.83 -6.75 26.66
CA VAL A 606 38.93 -5.95 26.13
C VAL A 606 38.82 -4.54 26.71
N VAL A 607 37.64 -3.95 26.61
CA VAL A 607 37.26 -2.77 27.40
C VAL A 607 36.22 -3.18 28.43
N ARG A 608 36.41 -2.76 29.68
CA ARG A 608 35.47 -3.09 30.75
C ARG A 608 35.37 -2.02 31.82
N THR A 609 34.31 -2.07 32.61
CA THR A 609 34.24 -1.35 33.89
C THR A 609 35.14 -2.00 34.95
N ARG A 610 35.57 -1.21 35.93
CA ARG A 610 36.49 -1.69 36.97
C ARG A 610 35.85 -2.77 37.84
N SER A 611 36.47 -3.95 37.84
CA SER A 611 35.96 -5.14 38.53
C SER A 611 35.90 -4.93 40.05
N GLY A 612 34.81 -5.35 40.68
CA GLY A 612 34.63 -5.27 42.14
C GLY A 612 34.46 -3.86 42.71
N ALA A 613 34.44 -2.82 41.88
CA ALA A 613 34.17 -1.44 42.27
C ALA A 613 32.74 -1.02 41.91
N SER A 614 32.23 0.02 42.57
CA SER A 614 31.03 0.71 42.09
C SER A 614 31.44 1.75 41.06
N ASN A 615 31.03 1.55 39.81
CA ASN A 615 31.40 2.45 38.71
C ASN A 615 30.20 3.31 38.32
N THR A 616 30.45 4.59 38.06
CA THR A 616 29.44 5.48 37.53
C THR A 616 30.02 6.40 36.48
N ASN A 617 29.19 6.84 35.54
CA ASN A 617 29.54 7.91 34.62
C ASN A 617 30.73 7.55 33.72
N ILE A 618 30.60 6.47 32.95
CA ILE A 618 31.63 5.99 32.02
C ILE A 618 31.11 6.10 30.59
N LEU A 619 31.96 6.59 29.67
CA LEU A 619 31.69 6.66 28.24
C LEU A 619 32.72 5.84 27.46
N ILE A 620 32.28 5.03 26.50
CA ILE A 620 33.12 4.41 25.48
C ILE A 620 32.57 4.85 24.13
N LYS A 621 33.38 5.51 23.30
CA LYS A 621 32.87 6.17 22.10
C LYS A 621 33.82 6.13 20.90
N ASP A 622 33.25 6.06 19.69
CA ASP A 622 33.96 6.31 18.42
C ASP A 622 35.18 5.39 18.20
N LEU A 623 35.05 4.10 18.49
CA LEU A 623 36.15 3.14 18.29
C LEU A 623 35.66 1.72 18.04
N THR A 624 36.54 0.92 17.44
CA THR A 624 36.35 -0.51 17.20
C THR A 624 37.04 -1.31 18.31
N ILE A 625 36.40 -2.34 18.83
CA ILE A 625 36.93 -3.26 19.84
C ILE A 625 36.83 -4.68 19.28
N GLU A 626 37.96 -5.28 19.01
CA GLU A 626 38.02 -6.61 18.42
C GLU A 626 38.83 -7.58 19.27
N ALA A 627 38.63 -8.87 19.04
CA ALA A 627 39.51 -9.92 19.53
C ALA A 627 40.34 -10.52 18.38
N GLU A 628 41.58 -10.91 18.66
CA GLU A 628 42.33 -11.78 17.75
C GLU A 628 41.81 -13.22 17.83
N SER A 629 41.92 -13.96 16.72
CA SER A 629 41.70 -15.40 16.69
C SER A 629 42.56 -16.08 17.76
N THR A 630 41.95 -16.89 18.61
CA THR A 630 42.65 -17.58 19.70
C THR A 630 43.44 -18.77 19.17
N SER A 631 44.71 -18.90 19.56
CA SER A 631 45.48 -20.12 19.31
C SER A 631 45.48 -21.08 20.51
N GLY A 632 44.97 -20.63 21.66
CA GLY A 632 44.93 -21.35 22.94
C GLY A 632 43.52 -21.52 23.53
N ILE A 633 43.45 -21.74 24.86
CA ILE A 633 42.19 -22.09 25.56
C ILE A 633 41.41 -20.90 26.11
N GLY A 634 41.98 -19.69 26.10
CA GLY A 634 41.31 -18.47 26.57
C GLY A 634 40.33 -17.93 25.54
N GLY A 635 39.24 -17.33 26.00
CA GLY A 635 38.26 -16.60 25.21
C GLY A 635 38.35 -15.09 25.41
N THR A 636 37.63 -14.32 24.59
CA THR A 636 37.56 -12.86 24.67
C THR A 636 36.13 -12.37 24.57
N THR A 637 35.70 -11.56 25.55
CA THR A 637 34.55 -10.66 25.40
C THR A 637 35.07 -9.29 24.97
N CYS A 638 34.46 -8.63 23.97
CA CYS A 638 34.93 -7.31 23.54
C CYS A 638 34.65 -6.23 24.60
N VAL A 639 33.39 -6.07 25.01
CA VAL A 639 33.00 -5.11 26.06
C VAL A 639 32.29 -5.81 27.22
N TYR A 640 32.76 -5.55 28.44
CA TYR A 640 32.16 -6.10 29.65
C TYR A 640 31.80 -5.01 30.67
N VAL A 641 30.52 -4.91 31.01
CA VAL A 641 30.03 -4.01 32.06
C VAL A 641 29.57 -4.87 33.23
N GLY A 642 30.35 -4.82 34.33
CA GLY A 642 30.08 -5.62 35.51
C GLY A 642 31.12 -5.45 36.63
N GLY A 643 30.99 -4.36 37.39
CA GLY A 643 31.61 -4.14 38.70
C GLY A 643 30.75 -4.69 39.85
N ALA A 644 30.96 -4.16 41.06
CA ALA A 644 30.10 -4.42 42.22
C ALA A 644 28.72 -3.77 42.06
N TYR A 645 28.68 -2.57 41.45
CA TYR A 645 27.45 -1.90 41.03
C TYR A 645 27.79 -0.84 39.98
N ASP A 646 27.28 -0.98 38.76
CA ASP A 646 27.59 -0.04 37.68
C ASP A 646 26.36 0.75 37.25
N THR A 647 26.51 2.05 37.03
CA THR A 647 25.40 2.88 36.55
C THR A 647 25.83 4.06 35.69
N LEU A 648 24.94 4.57 34.83
CA LEU A 648 25.25 5.64 33.89
C LEU A 648 26.45 5.28 33.00
N ILE A 649 26.33 4.14 32.33
CA ILE A 649 27.34 3.62 31.42
C ILE A 649 26.87 3.86 29.99
N HIS A 650 27.69 4.53 29.18
CA HIS A 650 27.36 4.93 27.82
C HIS A 650 28.34 4.28 26.84
N LEU A 651 27.81 3.57 25.85
CA LEU A 651 28.53 3.11 24.68
C LEU A 651 27.91 3.81 23.48
N ASP A 652 28.72 4.54 22.71
CA ASP A 652 28.24 5.36 21.61
C ASP A 652 29.11 5.17 20.36
N ASN A 653 28.52 4.75 19.24
CA ASN A 653 29.26 4.49 18.01
C ASN A 653 30.47 3.54 18.20
N VAL A 654 30.27 2.50 19.03
CA VAL A 654 31.27 1.45 19.29
C VAL A 654 31.00 0.25 18.37
N TYR A 655 32.05 -0.26 17.72
CA TYR A 655 31.96 -1.47 16.90
C TYR A 655 32.69 -2.63 17.57
N ALA A 656 31.96 -3.63 18.09
CA ALA A 656 32.55 -4.82 18.68
C ALA A 656 32.56 -5.97 17.66
N LEU A 657 33.69 -6.68 17.48
CA LEU A 657 33.72 -7.80 16.53
C LEU A 657 34.68 -8.93 16.92
N TYR A 658 34.40 -10.12 16.38
CA TYR A 658 35.25 -11.32 16.48
C TYR A 658 35.53 -11.84 17.89
N ALA A 659 34.69 -11.49 18.87
CA ALA A 659 34.79 -12.05 20.22
C ALA A 659 34.84 -13.59 20.18
N THR A 660 35.77 -14.20 20.92
CA THR A 660 36.07 -15.64 20.84
C THR A 660 35.65 -16.38 22.11
N ASN A 661 35.14 -17.60 21.98
CA ASN A 661 34.62 -18.37 23.12
C ASN A 661 35.71 -18.92 24.03
N GLY A 662 36.84 -19.35 23.45
CA GLY A 662 37.80 -20.19 24.17
C GLY A 662 37.12 -21.41 24.80
N SER A 663 37.69 -21.92 25.89
CA SER A 663 37.12 -23.02 26.67
C SER A 663 35.99 -22.60 27.63
N SER A 664 35.90 -21.31 27.95
CA SER A 664 34.96 -20.73 28.92
C SER A 664 33.65 -20.21 28.31
N ASN A 665 33.50 -20.26 26.98
CA ASN A 665 32.32 -19.79 26.24
C ASN A 665 31.96 -18.32 26.51
N ILE A 666 32.96 -17.43 26.45
CA ILE A 666 32.79 -16.00 26.75
C ILE A 666 32.89 -15.08 25.52
N GLY A 667 32.66 -15.61 24.32
CA GLY A 667 32.82 -14.91 23.04
C GLY A 667 31.73 -13.89 22.74
N TYR A 668 31.34 -13.10 23.73
CA TYR A 668 30.29 -12.07 23.61
C TYR A 668 30.86 -10.77 23.03
N GLY A 669 30.12 -10.09 22.18
CA GLY A 669 30.50 -8.74 21.75
C GLY A 669 30.38 -7.74 22.91
N ILE A 670 29.18 -7.57 23.45
CA ILE A 670 28.91 -6.69 24.59
C ILE A 670 28.13 -7.46 25.65
N ARG A 671 28.63 -7.50 26.89
CA ARG A 671 27.95 -8.16 28.01
C ARG A 671 27.68 -7.19 29.15
N LEU A 672 26.42 -7.14 29.60
CA LEU A 672 25.94 -6.33 30.72
C LEU A 672 25.44 -7.24 31.84
N THR A 673 26.02 -7.19 33.03
CA THR A 673 25.67 -8.13 34.12
C THR A 673 24.52 -7.63 35.01
N ASN A 674 24.09 -8.51 35.93
CA ASN A 674 23.01 -8.26 36.88
C ASN A 674 23.34 -7.22 37.98
N THR A 675 24.58 -6.76 38.03
CA THR A 675 25.05 -5.67 38.90
C THR A 675 24.93 -4.29 38.24
N VAL A 676 24.30 -4.21 37.06
CA VAL A 676 24.27 -3.00 36.24
C VAL A 676 22.86 -2.39 36.14
N GLU A 677 22.78 -1.06 36.24
CA GLU A 677 21.56 -0.27 36.03
C GLU A 677 21.82 1.01 35.21
N ALA A 678 20.92 1.42 34.31
CA ALA A 678 21.05 2.65 33.52
C ALA A 678 22.24 2.62 32.56
N VAL A 679 22.13 1.76 31.55
CA VAL A 679 23.11 1.62 30.46
C VAL A 679 22.48 2.11 29.15
N PHE A 680 23.26 2.84 28.36
CA PHE A 680 22.85 3.40 27.08
C PHE A 680 23.81 2.93 25.99
N LEU A 681 23.32 2.17 25.03
CA LEU A 681 24.03 1.76 23.82
C LEU A 681 23.41 2.54 22.67
N THR A 682 24.17 3.38 21.98
CA THR A 682 23.68 4.20 20.87
C THR A 682 24.55 3.98 19.65
N SER A 683 23.92 3.64 18.52
CA SER A 683 24.59 3.41 17.22
C SER A 683 25.76 2.43 17.30
N CYS A 684 25.69 1.46 18.22
CA CYS A 684 26.72 0.44 18.40
C CYS A 684 26.51 -0.70 17.40
N SER A 685 27.60 -1.24 16.87
CA SER A 685 27.56 -2.42 16.00
C SER A 685 28.26 -3.60 16.66
N VAL A 686 27.77 -4.81 16.45
CA VAL A 686 28.35 -6.03 17.03
C VAL A 686 28.27 -7.19 16.06
N ASP A 687 29.42 -7.63 15.54
CA ASP A 687 29.44 -8.60 14.44
C ASP A 687 30.41 -9.77 14.63
N TYR A 688 30.06 -10.91 14.04
CA TYR A 688 30.92 -12.09 13.92
C TYR A 688 31.52 -12.59 15.25
N CYS A 689 30.81 -12.38 16.35
CA CYS A 689 31.18 -12.96 17.63
C CYS A 689 30.84 -14.46 17.64
N GLU A 690 31.69 -15.28 18.28
CA GLU A 690 31.46 -16.72 18.41
C GLU A 690 30.31 -17.07 19.37
N ASN A 691 29.75 -16.07 20.06
CA ASN A 691 28.60 -16.19 20.95
C ASN A 691 27.56 -15.10 20.62
N ASP A 692 26.74 -14.70 21.60
CA ASP A 692 25.77 -13.63 21.43
C ASP A 692 26.45 -12.27 21.16
N GLY A 693 25.83 -11.45 20.32
CA GLY A 693 26.31 -10.10 20.05
C GLY A 693 26.21 -9.20 21.29
N ILE A 694 24.99 -8.80 21.66
CA ILE A 694 24.71 -8.08 22.91
C ILE A 694 23.99 -9.01 23.89
N TYR A 695 24.62 -9.28 25.03
CA TYR A 695 24.03 -10.06 26.12
C TYR A 695 23.70 -9.17 27.33
N VAL A 696 22.41 -8.92 27.53
CA VAL A 696 21.82 -8.30 28.73
C VAL A 696 21.54 -9.40 29.75
N ASP A 697 22.50 -9.64 30.63
CA ASP A 697 22.54 -10.69 31.63
C ASP A 697 22.05 -10.19 32.99
N GLY A 698 20.72 -9.99 33.12
CA GLY A 698 20.08 -9.54 34.36
C GLY A 698 20.19 -8.03 34.67
N ALA A 699 20.77 -7.23 33.77
CA ALA A 699 20.83 -5.78 33.92
C ALA A 699 19.44 -5.13 33.87
N ARG A 700 19.29 -3.96 34.48
CA ARG A 700 18.02 -3.20 34.52
C ARG A 700 18.16 -1.80 33.93
N ILE A 701 17.09 -1.24 33.38
CA ILE A 701 17.11 0.10 32.77
C ILE A 701 18.21 0.18 31.69
N VAL A 702 18.03 -0.58 30.61
CA VAL A 702 18.96 -0.56 29.47
C VAL A 702 18.24 0.04 28.27
N THR A 703 18.87 1.00 27.62
CA THR A 703 18.39 1.57 26.35
C THR A 703 19.39 1.24 25.26
N ILE A 704 18.93 0.61 24.20
CA ILE A 704 19.72 0.25 23.03
C ILE A 704 19.06 0.93 21.83
N THR A 705 19.74 1.84 21.16
CA THR A 705 19.19 2.66 20.07
C THR A 705 20.06 2.52 18.84
N ASP A 706 19.42 2.24 17.70
CA ASP A 706 20.04 1.98 16.41
C ASP A 706 21.19 0.94 16.44
N PRO A 707 21.04 -0.21 17.15
CA PRO A 707 22.09 -1.21 17.13
C PRO A 707 22.12 -1.95 15.79
N ALA A 708 23.31 -2.28 15.29
CA ALA A 708 23.47 -3.10 14.08
C ALA A 708 24.30 -4.34 14.36
N LEU A 709 23.73 -5.52 14.14
CA LEU A 709 24.37 -6.78 14.48
C LEU A 709 24.28 -7.77 13.32
N ASP A 710 25.42 -8.35 12.96
CA ASP A 710 25.56 -9.25 11.83
C ASP A 710 26.41 -10.49 12.18
N GLY A 711 25.93 -11.68 11.83
CA GLY A 711 26.77 -12.87 11.75
C GLY A 711 27.28 -13.43 13.08
N ASN A 712 26.68 -13.03 14.21
CA ASN A 712 27.04 -13.59 15.52
C ASN A 712 26.51 -15.03 15.63
N SER A 713 27.35 -15.97 16.06
CA SER A 713 27.00 -17.40 16.14
C SER A 713 25.86 -17.69 17.13
N GLY A 714 25.70 -16.83 18.15
CA GLY A 714 24.60 -16.88 19.12
C GLY A 714 23.36 -16.13 18.64
N ALA A 715 22.62 -15.53 19.57
CA ALA A 715 21.62 -14.52 19.25
C ALA A 715 22.32 -13.19 18.98
N ASN A 716 21.78 -12.37 18.08
CA ASN A 716 22.31 -11.01 17.94
C ASN A 716 22.09 -10.24 19.25
N ILE A 717 20.87 -10.23 19.78
CA ILE A 717 20.58 -9.66 21.11
C ILE A 717 19.96 -10.72 22.02
N LEU A 718 20.61 -11.02 23.14
CA LEU A 718 20.09 -11.87 24.21
C LEU A 718 19.74 -11.04 25.44
N ILE A 719 18.50 -11.16 25.90
CA ILE A 719 18.02 -10.59 27.17
C ILE A 719 17.61 -11.75 28.07
N SER A 720 18.30 -11.91 29.21
CA SER A 720 18.08 -13.05 30.10
C SER A 720 18.25 -12.72 31.58
N ASN A 721 18.06 -13.73 32.42
CA ASN A 721 18.38 -13.72 33.85
C ASN A 721 17.69 -12.60 34.65
N GLY A 722 16.41 -12.35 34.38
CA GLY A 722 15.58 -11.38 35.10
C GLY A 722 15.81 -9.92 34.68
N ALA A 723 16.44 -9.69 33.53
CA ALA A 723 16.61 -8.35 32.97
C ALA A 723 15.25 -7.68 32.74
N HIS A 724 15.15 -6.39 33.08
CA HIS A 724 13.86 -5.69 32.99
C HIS A 724 14.00 -4.18 32.80
N THR A 725 12.93 -3.56 32.27
CA THR A 725 12.93 -2.17 31.82
C THR A 725 13.96 -1.96 30.71
N ILE A 726 13.83 -2.74 29.64
CA ILE A 726 14.73 -2.71 28.50
C ILE A 726 14.01 -2.04 27.33
N ARG A 727 14.65 -1.07 26.69
CA ARG A 727 14.14 -0.42 25.48
C ARG A 727 15.13 -0.63 24.35
N ILE A 728 14.65 -1.17 23.25
CA ILE A 728 15.41 -1.33 22.00
C ILE A 728 14.67 -0.53 20.93
N THR A 729 15.37 0.34 20.22
CA THR A 729 14.79 1.18 19.18
C THR A 729 15.60 1.03 17.90
N ASP A 730 14.89 0.81 16.79
CA ASP A 730 15.41 0.63 15.45
C ASP A 730 16.58 -0.38 15.33
N PRO A 731 16.48 -1.59 15.94
CA PRO A 731 17.52 -2.59 15.79
C PRO A 731 17.60 -3.11 14.36
N VAL A 732 18.82 -3.28 13.86
CA VAL A 732 19.11 -3.99 12.62
C VAL A 732 19.84 -5.27 12.97
N THR A 733 19.20 -6.42 12.77
CA THR A 733 19.80 -7.73 13.08
C THR A 733 19.79 -8.59 11.82
N ARG A 734 20.96 -9.10 11.44
CA ARG A 734 21.15 -9.96 10.27
C ARG A 734 21.93 -11.20 10.64
N TYR A 735 21.64 -12.31 9.95
CA TYR A 735 22.48 -13.51 9.97
C TYR A 735 22.85 -14.02 11.38
N ALA A 736 21.96 -13.85 12.36
CA ALA A 736 22.16 -14.42 13.69
C ALA A 736 22.22 -15.94 13.56
N GLY A 737 23.19 -16.61 14.19
CA GLY A 737 23.30 -18.06 14.17
C GLY A 737 22.10 -18.75 14.82
N THR A 738 21.47 -18.08 15.79
CA THR A 738 20.18 -18.48 16.36
C THR A 738 19.11 -17.41 16.08
N ASN A 739 18.75 -16.59 17.06
CA ASN A 739 17.64 -15.65 16.98
C ASN A 739 18.15 -14.23 16.76
N GLY A 740 17.41 -13.41 16.00
CA GLY A 740 17.73 -11.98 15.91
C GLY A 740 17.69 -11.33 17.29
N ILE A 741 16.59 -11.54 18.01
CA ILE A 741 16.43 -11.12 19.42
C ILE A 741 15.85 -12.27 20.24
N LEU A 742 16.54 -12.69 21.30
CA LEU A 742 16.09 -13.70 22.24
C LEU A 742 15.80 -13.07 23.61
N ILE A 743 14.54 -13.14 24.05
CA ILE A 743 14.11 -12.69 25.38
C ILE A 743 13.76 -13.93 26.20
N ASN A 744 14.52 -14.18 27.26
CA ASN A 744 14.48 -15.44 28.01
C ASN A 744 14.66 -15.20 29.54
N GLY A 745 14.61 -16.27 30.33
CA GLY A 745 15.13 -16.31 31.69
C GLY A 745 14.41 -15.39 32.67
N ASP A 746 13.07 -15.34 32.60
CA ASP A 746 12.23 -14.47 33.43
C ASP A 746 12.46 -12.96 33.23
N SER A 747 12.99 -12.57 32.06
CA SER A 747 13.08 -11.15 31.69
C SER A 747 11.69 -10.56 31.42
N TYR A 748 11.44 -9.32 31.86
CA TYR A 748 10.13 -8.68 31.72
C TYR A 748 10.19 -7.18 31.46
N GLY A 749 9.14 -6.62 30.86
CA GLY A 749 9.09 -5.18 30.57
C GLY A 749 10.14 -4.78 29.53
N VAL A 750 10.18 -5.51 28.43
CA VAL A 750 11.03 -5.25 27.26
C VAL A 750 10.18 -4.60 26.19
N THR A 751 10.65 -3.51 25.60
CA THR A 751 10.01 -2.87 24.44
C THR A 751 11.00 -2.82 23.29
N VAL A 752 10.59 -3.30 22.12
CA VAL A 752 11.34 -3.22 20.87
C VAL A 752 10.48 -2.47 19.85
N THR A 753 11.01 -1.41 19.25
CA THR A 753 10.24 -0.53 18.35
C THR A 753 11.04 -0.17 17.10
N GLY A 754 10.41 -0.25 15.92
CA GLY A 754 11.06 0.07 14.64
C GLY A 754 12.10 -0.99 14.27
N GLY A 755 12.93 -0.78 13.23
CA GLY A 755 14.01 -1.70 12.89
C GLY A 755 13.65 -2.93 12.05
N VAL A 756 14.66 -3.75 11.76
CA VAL A 756 14.62 -4.92 10.87
C VAL A 756 15.33 -6.12 11.50
N VAL A 757 14.70 -7.29 11.45
CA VAL A 757 15.32 -8.59 11.72
C VAL A 757 15.25 -9.44 10.47
N GLU A 758 16.39 -9.91 9.98
CA GLU A 758 16.43 -10.74 8.78
C GLU A 758 17.46 -11.87 8.82
N PHE A 759 17.17 -12.95 8.09
CA PHE A 759 18.07 -14.10 7.92
C PHE A 759 18.58 -14.72 9.23
N SER A 760 17.79 -14.70 10.30
CA SER A 760 18.13 -15.42 11.52
C SER A 760 18.13 -16.93 11.28
N GLY A 761 19.05 -17.66 11.91
CA GLY A 761 19.15 -19.12 11.81
C GLY A 761 17.96 -19.84 12.44
N GLU A 762 17.31 -19.22 13.42
CA GLU A 762 16.06 -19.67 14.06
C GLU A 762 14.96 -18.62 13.90
N ASP A 763 14.35 -18.15 14.99
CA ASP A 763 13.25 -17.19 14.94
C ASP A 763 13.79 -15.77 14.79
N GLY A 764 13.00 -14.86 14.25
CA GLY A 764 13.37 -13.43 14.23
C GLY A 764 13.46 -12.88 15.64
N VAL A 765 12.33 -12.92 16.37
CA VAL A 765 12.30 -12.70 17.82
C VAL A 765 11.74 -13.92 18.53
N ARG A 766 12.41 -14.40 19.57
CA ARG A 766 11.89 -15.46 20.43
C ARG A 766 11.64 -14.93 21.84
N ILE A 767 10.39 -14.99 22.28
CA ILE A 767 9.94 -14.61 23.62
C ILE A 767 9.67 -15.88 24.41
N ARG A 768 10.49 -16.12 25.42
CA ARG A 768 10.50 -17.35 26.18
C ARG A 768 10.30 -17.08 27.66
N ARG A 769 9.39 -17.80 28.31
CA ARG A 769 9.23 -17.70 29.77
C ARG A 769 10.42 -18.33 30.51
N GLY A 770 10.65 -17.92 31.76
CA GLY A 770 11.53 -18.63 32.68
C GLY A 770 10.77 -19.48 33.70
N ALA A 771 11.46 -19.83 34.78
CA ALA A 771 10.95 -20.72 35.83
C ALA A 771 9.93 -20.04 36.76
N SER A 772 9.94 -18.71 36.84
CA SER A 772 9.20 -17.93 37.84
C SER A 772 7.70 -17.73 37.56
N VAL A 773 7.18 -18.27 36.44
CA VAL A 773 5.79 -18.09 35.93
C VAL A 773 5.33 -16.63 35.83
N GLN A 774 6.25 -15.66 35.80
CA GLN A 774 5.94 -14.23 35.74
C GLN A 774 5.34 -13.82 34.38
N ASN A 775 4.70 -12.65 34.34
CA ASN A 775 4.27 -12.05 33.07
C ASN A 775 5.50 -11.45 32.39
N THR A 776 5.72 -11.77 31.12
CA THR A 776 6.88 -11.27 30.36
C THR A 776 6.70 -9.82 29.93
N LEU A 777 5.46 -9.34 29.67
CA LEU A 777 5.20 -7.92 29.38
C LEU A 777 6.12 -7.37 28.27
N VAL A 778 6.36 -8.16 27.22
CA VAL A 778 7.17 -7.76 26.07
C VAL A 778 6.27 -7.07 25.05
N SER A 779 6.72 -5.95 24.49
CA SER A 779 6.06 -5.29 23.38
C SER A 779 7.00 -5.16 22.18
N ILE A 780 6.60 -5.71 21.04
CA ILE A 780 7.30 -5.64 19.76
C ILE A 780 6.43 -4.80 18.82
N GLN A 781 6.97 -3.69 18.32
CA GLN A 781 6.19 -2.68 17.62
C GLN A 781 6.88 -2.22 16.33
N ALA A 782 6.13 -2.13 15.23
CA ALA A 782 6.62 -1.56 13.96
C ALA A 782 7.95 -2.15 13.43
N MET A 783 8.29 -3.38 13.84
CA MET A 783 9.45 -4.11 13.34
C MET A 783 9.14 -4.73 11.98
N THR A 784 10.16 -4.86 11.14
CA THR A 784 10.10 -5.69 9.92
C THR A 784 10.88 -6.99 10.11
N PHE A 785 10.28 -8.12 9.76
CA PHE A 785 10.88 -9.46 9.79
C PHE A 785 10.99 -9.99 8.36
N ARG A 786 12.18 -10.47 7.98
CA ARG A 786 12.41 -11.03 6.63
C ARG A 786 13.17 -12.34 6.67
N ASP A 787 12.75 -13.32 5.89
CA ASP A 787 13.52 -14.55 5.62
C ASP A 787 14.10 -15.20 6.88
N CYS A 788 13.37 -15.13 8.01
CA CYS A 788 13.78 -15.78 9.25
C CYS A 788 13.77 -17.30 9.03
N GLY A 789 14.77 -18.01 9.56
CA GLY A 789 14.95 -19.43 9.34
C GLY A 789 13.75 -20.26 9.82
N ARG A 790 13.19 -19.88 10.97
CA ARG A 790 11.97 -20.44 11.57
C ARG A 790 10.83 -19.43 11.56
N ASP A 791 10.25 -19.09 12.71
CA ASP A 791 9.13 -18.16 12.80
C ASP A 791 9.62 -16.71 12.80
N GLY A 792 8.83 -15.77 12.29
CA GLY A 792 9.17 -14.34 12.43
C GLY A 792 9.22 -13.94 13.90
N ILE A 793 8.17 -14.28 14.65
CA ILE A 793 8.14 -14.21 16.11
C ILE A 793 7.63 -15.53 16.70
N SER A 794 8.34 -16.08 17.67
CA SER A 794 7.89 -17.23 18.47
C SER A 794 7.67 -16.83 19.94
N ILE A 795 6.45 -17.06 20.46
CA ILE A 795 6.12 -16.88 21.88
C ILE A 795 5.96 -18.25 22.54
N ALA A 796 6.94 -18.64 23.36
CA ALA A 796 7.01 -19.94 24.02
C ALA A 796 6.68 -19.84 25.51
N GLY A 797 5.47 -20.30 25.88
CA GLY A 797 4.93 -20.33 27.24
C GLY A 797 4.78 -18.96 27.92
N ALA A 798 5.05 -17.88 27.20
CA ALA A 798 5.05 -16.51 27.68
C ALA A 798 3.68 -15.83 27.52
N ARG A 799 3.42 -14.82 28.35
CA ARG A 799 2.08 -14.23 28.49
C ARG A 799 2.09 -12.72 28.65
N LYS A 800 1.01 -12.08 28.19
CA LYS A 800 0.84 -10.62 28.18
C LYS A 800 1.89 -9.89 27.36
N ASN A 801 2.16 -10.41 26.18
CA ASN A 801 3.04 -9.76 25.21
C ASN A 801 2.21 -9.15 24.09
N ASP A 802 2.69 -8.06 23.52
CA ASP A 802 2.02 -7.34 22.44
C ASP A 802 2.90 -7.31 21.19
N ILE A 803 2.35 -7.71 20.06
CA ILE A 803 2.95 -7.61 18.73
C ILE A 803 2.07 -6.66 17.92
N ILE A 804 2.58 -5.48 17.59
CA ILE A 804 1.77 -4.37 17.06
C ILE A 804 2.40 -3.79 15.80
N GLY A 805 1.64 -3.67 14.71
CA GLY A 805 2.07 -2.92 13.53
C GLY A 805 3.31 -3.46 12.82
N CYS A 806 3.68 -4.72 13.07
CA CYS A 806 4.88 -5.33 12.50
C CYS A 806 4.63 -5.83 11.07
N ILE A 807 5.68 -5.87 10.26
CA ILE A 807 5.66 -6.38 8.90
C ILE A 807 6.44 -7.70 8.87
N PHE A 808 5.84 -8.74 8.30
CA PHE A 808 6.46 -10.06 8.13
C PHE A 808 6.51 -10.39 6.65
N LYS A 809 7.69 -10.75 6.17
CA LYS A 809 7.94 -11.13 4.78
C LYS A 809 8.75 -12.42 4.77
N ASP A 810 8.15 -13.50 4.27
CA ASP A 810 8.89 -14.71 3.93
C ASP A 810 9.56 -15.43 5.11
N SER A 811 8.94 -15.49 6.29
CA SER A 811 9.47 -16.32 7.39
C SER A 811 9.38 -17.83 7.06
N GLY A 812 10.28 -18.64 7.62
CA GLY A 812 10.31 -20.10 7.46
C GLY A 812 11.33 -20.63 6.46
N ALA A 813 12.43 -19.90 6.24
CA ALA A 813 13.42 -20.16 5.19
C ALA A 813 14.16 -21.50 5.30
N ASN A 814 14.32 -22.06 6.50
CA ASN A 814 15.06 -23.32 6.70
C ASN A 814 14.27 -24.55 6.24
N ILE A 815 12.97 -24.56 6.55
CA ILE A 815 12.06 -25.67 6.21
C ILE A 815 10.72 -25.07 5.79
N ASN A 816 10.63 -24.74 4.50
CA ASN A 816 9.45 -24.14 3.88
C ASN A 816 8.15 -24.87 4.28
N ALA A 817 7.08 -24.11 4.49
CA ALA A 817 5.73 -24.59 4.83
C ALA A 817 5.59 -25.31 6.19
N THR A 818 6.61 -25.23 7.06
CA THR A 818 6.53 -25.77 8.43
C THR A 818 6.33 -24.66 9.48
N TYR A 819 7.02 -23.54 9.30
CA TYR A 819 7.04 -22.40 10.22
C TYR A 819 6.03 -21.32 9.83
N ASN A 820 5.88 -20.30 10.65
CA ASN A 820 4.79 -19.32 10.62
C ASN A 820 5.39 -17.90 10.73
N ASP A 821 4.61 -16.87 10.42
CA ASP A 821 5.07 -15.51 10.76
C ASP A 821 5.06 -15.30 12.27
N ILE A 822 4.01 -15.77 12.94
CA ILE A 822 3.92 -15.79 14.41
C ILE A 822 3.47 -17.16 14.91
N SER A 823 4.25 -17.72 15.85
CA SER A 823 3.90 -18.93 16.59
C SER A 823 3.61 -18.62 18.07
N LEU A 824 2.53 -19.22 18.57
CA LEU A 824 2.14 -19.22 19.98
C LEU A 824 2.19 -20.68 20.46
N GLU A 825 3.23 -20.99 21.24
CA GLU A 825 3.62 -22.36 21.60
C GLU A 825 3.90 -22.50 23.09
N ALA A 826 4.04 -23.74 23.57
CA ALA A 826 4.43 -24.00 24.94
C ALA A 826 5.94 -23.92 25.08
N ASP A 827 6.40 -23.56 26.27
CA ASP A 827 7.82 -23.69 26.56
C ASP A 827 8.19 -25.16 26.79
N THR A 828 9.15 -25.69 26.03
CA THR A 828 9.55 -27.09 26.14
C THR A 828 10.44 -27.39 27.36
N THR A 829 11.04 -26.38 28.00
CA THR A 829 11.91 -26.54 29.18
C THR A 829 11.16 -26.25 30.48
N TYR A 830 10.40 -25.16 30.54
CA TYR A 830 9.72 -24.68 31.75
C TYR A 830 8.21 -24.93 31.72
N GLY A 831 7.68 -25.51 30.64
CA GLY A 831 6.25 -25.75 30.43
C GLY A 831 5.44 -24.47 30.32
N GLY A 832 4.11 -24.60 30.24
CA GLY A 832 3.16 -23.48 30.32
C GLY A 832 2.67 -22.95 28.99
N THR A 833 1.56 -22.22 29.07
CA THR A 833 0.72 -21.84 27.93
C THR A 833 0.99 -20.42 27.47
N ALA A 834 1.23 -20.23 26.17
CA ALA A 834 1.24 -18.90 25.56
C ALA A 834 -0.17 -18.29 25.66
N SER A 835 -0.34 -17.29 26.53
CA SER A 835 -1.67 -16.81 26.90
C SER A 835 -1.76 -15.30 27.07
N THR A 836 -2.95 -14.73 26.82
CA THR A 836 -3.17 -13.28 26.93
C THR A 836 -2.19 -12.44 26.12
N ASN A 837 -1.68 -12.97 25.00
CA ASN A 837 -0.86 -12.21 24.06
C ASN A 837 -1.73 -11.52 23.02
N THR A 838 -1.28 -10.37 22.53
CA THR A 838 -1.98 -9.57 21.52
C THR A 838 -1.17 -9.57 20.22
N VAL A 839 -1.84 -9.83 19.09
CA VAL A 839 -1.31 -9.59 17.74
C VAL A 839 -2.24 -8.62 17.03
N LEU A 840 -1.76 -7.42 16.75
CA LEU A 840 -2.58 -6.30 16.28
C LEU A 840 -1.95 -5.58 15.08
N ALA A 841 -2.75 -5.28 14.06
CA ALA A 841 -2.40 -4.37 12.97
C ALA A 841 -1.12 -4.75 12.19
N CYS A 842 -0.73 -6.02 12.18
CA CYS A 842 0.45 -6.50 11.48
C CYS A 842 0.15 -6.82 10.01
N LEU A 843 1.14 -6.65 9.14
CA LEU A 843 1.11 -7.06 7.74
C LEU A 843 1.96 -8.32 7.58
N MET A 844 1.38 -9.42 7.11
CA MET A 844 2.04 -10.71 6.99
C MET A 844 1.95 -11.21 5.56
N THR A 845 3.10 -11.42 4.94
CA THR A 845 3.23 -11.77 3.53
C THR A 845 4.17 -12.95 3.36
N ALA A 846 3.75 -13.92 2.55
CA ALA A 846 4.57 -15.04 2.12
C ALA A 846 4.58 -15.10 0.58
N SER A 847 5.77 -15.22 0.00
CA SER A 847 6.02 -15.30 -1.44
C SER A 847 5.85 -16.73 -1.93
N SER A 848 6.02 -16.94 -3.24
CA SER A 848 5.89 -18.28 -3.81
C SER A 848 7.05 -19.22 -3.45
N THR A 849 8.21 -18.68 -3.08
CA THR A 849 9.49 -19.38 -2.89
C THR A 849 9.81 -19.70 -1.44
N ASN A 850 9.31 -18.90 -0.50
CA ASN A 850 9.50 -19.10 0.94
C ASN A 850 8.14 -18.92 1.62
N ARG A 851 7.60 -20.00 2.18
CA ARG A 851 6.18 -20.05 2.52
C ARG A 851 5.95 -20.37 3.99
N ALA A 852 5.68 -19.35 4.79
CA ALA A 852 5.07 -19.54 6.10
C ALA A 852 3.75 -20.32 5.95
N ALA A 853 3.56 -21.34 6.79
CA ALA A 853 2.38 -22.18 6.88
C ALA A 853 1.14 -21.37 7.25
N TYR A 854 1.29 -20.55 8.29
CA TYR A 854 0.28 -19.62 8.76
C TYR A 854 0.87 -18.25 9.05
N GLY A 855 0.04 -17.20 8.99
CA GLY A 855 0.43 -15.90 9.52
C GLY A 855 0.47 -15.94 11.04
N VAL A 856 -0.59 -16.44 11.68
CA VAL A 856 -0.57 -16.72 13.13
C VAL A 856 -0.99 -18.16 13.41
N ARG A 857 -0.22 -18.87 14.22
CA ARG A 857 -0.53 -20.24 14.64
C ARG A 857 -0.44 -20.42 16.15
N GLU A 858 -1.48 -21.03 16.70
CA GLU A 858 -1.47 -21.63 18.03
C GLU A 858 -1.24 -23.15 17.94
N TYR A 859 -0.43 -23.70 18.85
CA TYR A 859 -0.22 -25.14 18.98
C TYR A 859 -1.20 -25.77 19.99
N THR A 860 -1.69 -26.97 19.68
CA THR A 860 -2.77 -27.65 20.43
C THR A 860 -2.37 -27.95 21.87
N GLY A 861 -3.13 -27.41 22.84
CA GLY A 861 -2.84 -27.57 24.27
C GLY A 861 -1.72 -26.66 24.79
N GLU A 862 -1.22 -25.77 23.95
CA GLU A 862 -0.03 -24.97 24.21
C GLU A 862 -0.28 -23.46 24.22
N ALA A 863 -1.41 -23.00 23.69
CA ALA A 863 -1.82 -21.59 23.69
C ALA A 863 -3.32 -21.42 24.00
N ASP A 864 -3.69 -20.37 24.76
CA ASP A 864 -5.09 -20.02 25.03
C ASP A 864 -5.26 -18.56 25.48
N GLY A 865 -6.42 -17.96 25.20
CA GLY A 865 -6.77 -16.61 25.65
C GLY A 865 -5.98 -15.51 24.96
N ASN A 866 -5.48 -15.74 23.75
CA ASN A 866 -4.78 -14.73 22.95
C ASN A 866 -5.77 -13.87 22.15
N SER A 867 -5.31 -12.72 21.63
CA SER A 867 -6.15 -11.74 20.94
C SER A 867 -5.50 -11.37 19.61
N ILE A 868 -6.08 -11.81 18.49
CA ILE A 868 -5.55 -11.61 17.13
C ILE A 868 -6.53 -10.74 16.33
N HIS A 869 -6.21 -9.46 16.10
CA HIS A 869 -7.15 -8.51 15.50
C HIS A 869 -6.48 -7.59 14.47
N ASN A 870 -7.22 -7.16 13.45
CA ASN A 870 -6.80 -6.16 12.45
C ASN A 870 -5.50 -6.49 11.68
N ASN A 871 -5.12 -7.76 11.58
CA ASN A 871 -3.93 -8.18 10.82
C ASN A 871 -4.29 -8.46 9.36
N VAL A 872 -3.32 -8.29 8.47
CA VAL A 872 -3.47 -8.51 7.03
C VAL A 872 -2.56 -9.66 6.61
N PHE A 873 -3.08 -10.63 5.85
CA PHE A 873 -2.39 -11.87 5.49
C PHE A 873 -2.43 -12.13 3.99
N PHE A 874 -1.28 -12.47 3.40
CA PHE A 874 -1.16 -12.84 1.98
C PHE A 874 -0.20 -14.01 1.77
N GLY A 875 -0.59 -15.00 0.97
CA GLY A 875 0.32 -15.99 0.39
C GLY A 875 0.72 -17.20 1.24
N HIS A 876 0.26 -17.31 2.49
CA HIS A 876 0.54 -18.45 3.39
C HIS A 876 0.07 -19.80 2.82
N THR A 877 0.84 -20.87 3.06
CA THR A 877 0.61 -22.19 2.41
C THR A 877 -0.58 -22.98 2.93
N VAL A 878 -0.87 -22.87 4.23
CA VAL A 878 -1.88 -23.70 4.87
C VAL A 878 -3.11 -22.86 5.21
N GLY A 879 -2.92 -21.68 5.79
CA GLY A 879 -4.03 -20.76 6.04
C GLY A 879 -3.57 -19.43 6.64
N LYS A 880 -4.48 -18.49 6.85
CA LYS A 880 -4.14 -17.19 7.47
C LYS A 880 -3.83 -17.36 8.96
N VAL A 881 -4.74 -18.04 9.67
CA VAL A 881 -4.69 -18.21 11.12
C VAL A 881 -5.12 -19.63 11.49
N LEU A 882 -4.39 -20.27 12.40
CA LEU A 882 -4.82 -21.49 13.09
C LEU A 882 -4.91 -21.21 14.59
N LEU A 883 -6.13 -21.18 15.12
CA LEU A 883 -6.39 -21.04 16.55
C LEU A 883 -6.92 -22.34 17.14
N VAL A 884 -6.43 -22.67 18.33
CA VAL A 884 -6.81 -23.89 19.06
C VAL A 884 -7.16 -23.59 20.52
N GLY A 885 -6.81 -22.40 21.01
CA GLY A 885 -7.18 -21.89 22.32
C GLY A 885 -8.68 -21.60 22.41
N SER A 886 -9.34 -22.17 23.42
CA SER A 886 -10.79 -22.06 23.63
C SER A 886 -11.28 -20.64 23.92
N SER A 887 -10.40 -19.81 24.48
CA SER A 887 -10.65 -18.43 24.88
C SER A 887 -9.93 -17.42 23.98
N THR A 888 -9.23 -17.89 22.94
CA THR A 888 -8.54 -17.02 21.98
C THR A 888 -9.56 -16.33 21.08
N THR A 889 -9.43 -15.03 20.90
CA THR A 889 -10.29 -14.22 20.03
C THR A 889 -9.57 -13.86 18.73
N TYR A 890 -10.29 -13.98 17.62
CA TYR A 890 -9.84 -13.52 16.31
C TYR A 890 -10.93 -12.69 15.64
N VAL A 891 -10.54 -11.52 15.13
CA VAL A 891 -11.39 -10.61 14.34
C VAL A 891 -10.73 -10.48 12.98
N ASP A 892 -11.37 -11.11 11.99
CA ASP A 892 -10.96 -11.00 10.60
C ASP A 892 -11.51 -9.72 9.99
N ASP A 893 -10.68 -8.69 9.96
CA ASP A 893 -11.04 -7.39 9.39
C ASP A 893 -11.29 -7.43 7.87
N SER A 894 -10.87 -8.51 7.17
CA SER A 894 -11.24 -8.73 5.77
C SER A 894 -12.73 -9.06 5.58
N GLN A 895 -13.46 -9.26 6.67
CA GLN A 895 -14.91 -9.44 6.68
C GLN A 895 -15.70 -8.12 6.73
N TYR A 896 -15.02 -6.99 6.97
CA TYR A 896 -15.64 -5.67 6.85
C TYR A 896 -15.47 -5.13 5.43
N LEU A 897 -16.58 -4.74 4.81
CA LEU A 897 -16.58 -4.05 3.52
C LEU A 897 -15.86 -2.69 3.64
N LYS A 898 -14.59 -2.60 3.23
CA LYS A 898 -13.80 -1.37 3.19
C LYS A 898 -13.77 -0.79 1.77
N LEU A 899 -14.80 -0.04 1.39
CA LEU A 899 -14.83 0.75 0.15
C LEU A 899 -14.24 2.14 0.41
N ALA A 900 -12.91 2.22 0.51
CA ALA A 900 -12.18 3.44 0.89
C ALA A 900 -12.07 4.51 -0.22
N GLY A 901 -12.81 4.39 -1.32
CA GLY A 901 -12.77 5.37 -2.41
C GLY A 901 -11.42 5.42 -3.12
N GLN A 902 -10.93 4.28 -3.61
CA GLN A 902 -9.73 4.25 -4.46
C GLN A 902 -10.04 4.64 -5.92
N SER A 903 -9.06 5.26 -6.57
CA SER A 903 -9.08 5.58 -8.01
C SER A 903 -9.29 4.31 -8.85
N GLY A 904 -10.18 4.35 -9.85
CA GLY A 904 -10.52 3.21 -10.72
C GLY A 904 -11.87 2.55 -10.48
N GLY A 905 -12.59 2.94 -9.41
CA GLY A 905 -13.90 2.38 -9.07
C GLY A 905 -13.80 1.01 -8.38
N GLN A 906 -14.76 0.70 -7.52
CA GLN A 906 -14.76 -0.51 -6.70
C GLN A 906 -16.02 -1.33 -7.00
N THR A 907 -15.86 -2.64 -7.23
CA THR A 907 -16.97 -3.56 -7.51
C THR A 907 -17.23 -4.42 -6.28
N LEU A 908 -18.45 -4.35 -5.73
CA LEU A 908 -18.91 -5.24 -4.68
C LEU A 908 -19.80 -6.34 -5.29
N ILE A 909 -19.35 -7.60 -5.20
CA ILE A 909 -20.03 -8.76 -5.79
C ILE A 909 -20.65 -9.60 -4.66
N GLY A 910 -21.97 -9.82 -4.72
CA GLY A 910 -22.65 -10.79 -3.86
C GLY A 910 -22.48 -12.19 -4.40
N GLY A 911 -21.47 -12.90 -3.90
CA GLY A 911 -21.21 -14.32 -4.18
C GLY A 911 -21.13 -14.71 -5.66
N THR A 912 -20.95 -16.01 -5.90
CA THR A 912 -20.95 -16.61 -7.25
C THR A 912 -21.87 -17.82 -7.37
N GLY A 913 -22.39 -18.34 -6.25
CA GLY A 913 -23.31 -19.47 -6.18
C GLY A 913 -24.80 -19.07 -6.13
N GLY A 914 -25.68 -20.01 -6.52
CA GLY A 914 -27.13 -19.84 -6.42
C GLY A 914 -27.58 -19.73 -4.96
N GLY A 915 -27.84 -18.52 -4.48
CA GLY A 915 -28.28 -18.22 -3.11
C GLY A 915 -27.39 -17.24 -2.33
N GLU A 916 -26.25 -16.84 -2.88
CA GLU A 916 -25.30 -15.94 -2.22
C GLU A 916 -25.64 -14.46 -2.48
N ASN A 917 -26.71 -13.97 -1.85
CA ASN A 917 -27.16 -12.59 -2.05
C ASN A 917 -26.27 -11.57 -1.34
N LEU A 918 -25.90 -10.47 -2.03
CA LEU A 918 -25.41 -9.26 -1.36
C LEU A 918 -26.58 -8.53 -0.71
N THR A 919 -26.61 -8.45 0.62
CA THR A 919 -27.63 -7.71 1.37
C THR A 919 -27.02 -6.45 1.98
N LEU A 920 -27.42 -5.27 1.49
CA LEU A 920 -27.06 -3.98 2.10
C LEU A 920 -28.23 -3.51 2.97
N SER A 921 -28.04 -3.50 4.29
CA SER A 921 -29.06 -3.09 5.27
C SER A 921 -28.50 -2.05 6.22
N SER A 922 -29.24 -0.96 6.40
CA SER A 922 -28.92 0.04 7.43
C SER A 922 -29.60 -0.32 8.75
N THR A 923 -29.24 0.38 9.83
CA THR A 923 -29.82 0.18 11.16
C THR A 923 -31.33 0.50 11.20
N SER A 924 -32.07 -0.04 12.17
CA SER A 924 -33.50 0.27 12.41
C SER A 924 -33.76 1.68 12.95
N HIS A 925 -32.72 2.52 13.00
CA HIS A 925 -32.76 3.83 13.63
C HIS A 925 -33.44 4.87 12.72
N ALA A 926 -34.58 5.41 13.17
CA ALA A 926 -35.47 6.24 12.35
C ALA A 926 -34.82 7.44 11.61
N THR A 927 -33.72 8.00 12.14
CA THR A 927 -32.99 9.12 11.51
C THR A 927 -31.59 8.79 11.00
N LYS A 928 -31.06 7.61 11.35
CA LYS A 928 -29.67 7.18 11.07
C LYS A 928 -29.62 5.85 10.30
N GLY A 929 -30.78 5.35 9.89
CA GLY A 929 -31.01 4.09 9.22
C GLY A 929 -31.09 4.20 7.70
N ARG A 930 -30.23 5.01 7.06
CA ARG A 930 -30.30 5.26 5.61
C ARG A 930 -29.06 4.73 4.88
N VAL A 931 -29.29 4.09 3.73
CA VAL A 931 -28.25 3.79 2.73
C VAL A 931 -28.42 4.82 1.61
N TYR A 932 -27.41 5.66 1.38
CA TYR A 932 -27.43 6.66 0.32
C TYR A 932 -26.70 6.14 -0.92
N VAL A 933 -27.30 6.31 -2.09
CA VAL A 933 -26.64 6.16 -3.39
C VAL A 933 -26.70 7.53 -4.06
N THR A 934 -25.57 8.21 -4.17
CA THR A 934 -25.48 9.60 -4.64
C THR A 934 -24.99 9.72 -6.09
N ALA A 935 -24.90 8.60 -6.80
CA ALA A 935 -24.50 8.59 -8.22
C ALA A 935 -25.60 9.23 -9.09
N GLU A 936 -25.19 9.92 -10.16
CA GLU A 936 -26.10 10.50 -11.16
C GLU A 936 -26.95 9.43 -11.87
N GLU A 937 -26.46 8.18 -11.92
CA GLU A 937 -27.21 7.00 -12.41
C GLU A 937 -27.03 5.78 -11.48
N LEU A 938 -28.14 5.08 -11.18
CA LEU A 938 -28.17 3.75 -10.57
C LEU A 938 -28.69 2.74 -11.60
N THR A 939 -27.83 1.85 -12.08
CA THR A 939 -28.20 0.84 -13.09
C THR A 939 -28.33 -0.55 -12.45
N VAL A 940 -29.53 -1.15 -12.51
CA VAL A 940 -29.77 -2.56 -12.17
C VAL A 940 -29.85 -3.36 -13.46
N ARG A 941 -28.95 -4.34 -13.68
CA ARG A 941 -28.95 -5.22 -14.86
C ARG A 941 -29.15 -6.67 -14.44
N ASP A 942 -30.09 -7.35 -15.11
CA ASP A 942 -30.06 -8.81 -15.21
C ASP A 942 -29.01 -9.19 -16.26
N LYS A 943 -28.13 -10.13 -15.96
CA LYS A 943 -26.95 -10.47 -16.77
C LYS A 943 -27.31 -11.08 -18.14
N THR A 944 -28.60 -11.29 -18.43
CA THR A 944 -29.07 -12.00 -19.63
C THR A 944 -30.15 -11.30 -20.47
N ASP A 945 -30.70 -10.15 -20.05
CA ASP A 945 -31.77 -9.46 -20.78
C ASP A 945 -31.66 -7.93 -20.68
N THR A 946 -31.22 -7.27 -21.77
CA THR A 946 -31.01 -5.81 -21.86
C THR A 946 -32.30 -5.00 -21.98
N THR A 947 -33.47 -5.63 -22.01
CA THR A 947 -34.77 -4.95 -22.12
C THR A 947 -35.42 -4.61 -20.78
N LYS A 948 -34.86 -5.13 -19.67
CA LYS A 948 -35.35 -4.89 -18.31
C LYS A 948 -34.52 -3.81 -17.64
N SER A 949 -35.02 -2.57 -17.64
CA SER A 949 -34.46 -1.45 -16.87
C SER A 949 -35.47 -0.94 -15.85
N VAL A 950 -35.04 -0.68 -14.62
CA VAL A 950 -35.72 0.28 -13.73
C VAL A 950 -35.08 1.64 -14.00
N LYS A 951 -35.84 2.57 -14.58
CA LYS A 951 -35.43 3.98 -14.70
C LYS A 951 -35.95 4.75 -13.48
N PHE A 952 -35.03 5.36 -12.72
CA PHE A 952 -35.37 6.45 -11.82
C PHE A 952 -35.19 7.75 -12.60
N ASP A 953 -36.28 8.31 -13.13
CA ASP A 953 -36.23 9.66 -13.66
C ASP A 953 -36.46 10.66 -12.52
N ALA A 954 -35.37 11.27 -12.06
CA ALA A 954 -35.37 12.30 -11.02
C ALA A 954 -35.51 13.71 -11.59
N ALA A 955 -35.72 13.88 -12.91
CA ALA A 955 -35.74 15.21 -13.56
C ALA A 955 -36.85 16.16 -13.06
N SER A 956 -37.76 15.69 -12.19
CA SER A 956 -38.84 16.48 -11.59
C SER A 956 -38.79 16.59 -10.05
N LEU A 957 -37.74 16.10 -9.39
CA LEU A 957 -37.56 16.24 -7.93
C LEU A 957 -36.91 17.58 -7.58
N THR A 958 -37.65 18.46 -6.90
CA THR A 958 -37.13 19.74 -6.40
C THR A 958 -36.38 19.58 -5.08
N ALA A 959 -35.43 20.49 -4.84
CA ALA A 959 -34.59 20.49 -3.63
C ALA A 959 -35.45 20.46 -2.34
N GLY A 960 -35.23 19.44 -1.51
CA GLY A 960 -35.92 19.25 -0.23
C GLY A 960 -37.11 18.28 -0.25
N ALA A 961 -37.47 17.69 -1.39
CA ALA A 961 -38.51 16.66 -1.47
C ALA A 961 -37.94 15.23 -1.32
N GLU A 962 -38.55 14.42 -0.45
CA GLU A 962 -38.22 13.00 -0.26
C GLU A 962 -39.34 12.15 -0.91
N ARG A 963 -38.97 11.17 -1.75
CA ARG A 963 -39.91 10.19 -2.34
C ARG A 963 -39.64 8.83 -1.69
N THR A 964 -40.61 8.30 -0.95
CA THR A 964 -40.52 6.98 -0.32
C THR A 964 -41.31 5.96 -1.13
N LEU A 965 -40.65 4.91 -1.62
CA LEU A 965 -41.30 3.74 -2.20
C LEU A 965 -41.56 2.71 -1.09
N SER A 966 -42.83 2.56 -0.69
CA SER A 966 -43.25 1.52 0.26
C SER A 966 -43.80 0.32 -0.50
N LEU A 967 -43.09 -0.81 -0.45
CA LEU A 967 -43.55 -2.09 -1.03
C LEU A 967 -44.65 -2.70 -0.14
N PRO A 968 -45.83 -3.08 -0.66
CA PRO A 968 -46.74 -3.94 0.07
C PRO A 968 -46.43 -5.42 -0.19
N ASN A 969 -46.86 -6.23 0.77
CA ASN A 969 -46.58 -7.64 0.97
C ASN A 969 -46.84 -8.60 -0.22
N LYS A 970 -45.92 -9.57 -0.33
CA LYS A 970 -45.97 -10.98 -0.79
C LYS A 970 -46.91 -11.51 -1.91
N THR A 971 -47.79 -10.75 -2.57
CA THR A 971 -48.54 -11.29 -3.74
C THR A 971 -48.75 -10.31 -4.91
N GLY A 972 -48.12 -9.14 -4.94
CA GLY A 972 -48.38 -8.11 -5.97
C GLY A 972 -47.50 -8.22 -7.22
N THR A 973 -48.10 -8.51 -8.37
CA THR A 973 -47.55 -8.16 -9.70
C THR A 973 -47.45 -6.65 -9.84
N ILE A 974 -46.34 -6.15 -10.39
CA ILE A 974 -46.16 -4.74 -10.76
C ILE A 974 -47.17 -4.41 -11.85
N THR A 975 -48.17 -3.60 -11.53
CA THR A 975 -48.96 -2.91 -12.57
C THR A 975 -48.69 -1.43 -12.39
N LEU A 976 -47.90 -0.88 -13.31
CA LEU A 976 -47.91 0.55 -13.56
C LEU A 976 -49.28 0.85 -14.16
N ASP A 977 -50.20 1.35 -13.35
CA ASP A 977 -51.45 1.91 -13.85
C ASP A 977 -51.13 3.30 -14.41
N ASP A 978 -50.47 3.30 -15.57
CA ASP A 978 -50.20 4.49 -16.34
C ASP A 978 -51.07 4.44 -17.60
N ALA A 979 -52.38 4.60 -17.40
CA ALA A 979 -53.26 5.23 -18.36
C ALA A 979 -54.70 5.29 -17.85
N LEU A 980 -55.09 6.45 -17.31
CA LEU A 980 -56.43 6.96 -17.61
C LEU A 980 -56.47 7.30 -19.11
N GLY A 981 -56.63 6.30 -19.99
CA GLY A 981 -56.91 6.53 -21.41
C GLY A 981 -56.44 5.51 -22.46
N SER A 982 -55.75 4.41 -22.14
CA SER A 982 -55.23 3.48 -23.18
C SER A 982 -56.07 2.21 -23.40
N THR A 983 -57.00 1.90 -22.49
CA THR A 983 -57.99 0.82 -22.67
C THR A 983 -59.39 1.35 -22.38
N VAL A 984 -60.33 1.12 -23.30
CA VAL A 984 -61.72 1.55 -23.13
C VAL A 984 -62.49 0.40 -22.50
N GLU A 985 -62.92 0.60 -21.25
CA GLU A 985 -63.68 -0.40 -20.50
C GLU A 985 -65.17 -0.03 -20.48
N GLY A 986 -66.02 -1.04 -20.64
CA GLY A 986 -67.45 -0.89 -20.47
C GLY A 986 -68.04 -2.01 -19.63
N TYR A 987 -69.04 -1.66 -18.82
CA TYR A 987 -69.77 -2.63 -18.01
C TYR A 987 -71.27 -2.39 -18.10
N TRP A 988 -72.00 -3.49 -18.02
CA TRP A 988 -73.43 -3.51 -17.79
C TRP A 988 -73.69 -4.41 -16.59
N VAL A 989 -74.29 -3.86 -15.52
CA VAL A 989 -74.53 -4.65 -14.32
C VAL A 989 -75.89 -4.34 -13.70
N PRO A 990 -76.65 -5.35 -13.24
CA PRO A 990 -77.96 -5.15 -12.63
C PRO A 990 -77.84 -4.62 -11.20
N ASN A 991 -78.77 -3.74 -10.82
CA ASN A 991 -78.93 -3.30 -9.42
C ASN A 991 -79.67 -4.40 -8.63
N PRO A 992 -79.31 -4.66 -7.36
CA PRO A 992 -79.91 -5.74 -6.58
C PRO A 992 -81.40 -5.48 -6.37
N SER A 993 -82.23 -6.52 -6.57
CA SER A 993 -83.69 -6.47 -6.37
C SER A 993 -84.39 -5.32 -7.11
N SER A 994 -83.87 -4.90 -8.27
CA SER A 994 -84.40 -3.81 -9.09
C SER A 994 -84.50 -4.21 -10.57
N THR A 995 -85.36 -3.54 -11.34
CA THR A 995 -85.38 -3.60 -12.81
C THR A 995 -84.40 -2.60 -13.46
N THR A 996 -83.69 -1.80 -12.65
CA THR A 996 -82.70 -0.81 -13.13
C THR A 996 -81.28 -1.39 -13.20
N VAL A 997 -80.45 -0.78 -14.05
CA VAL A 997 -79.07 -1.21 -14.33
C VAL A 997 -78.10 -0.06 -14.11
N SER A 998 -76.88 -0.40 -13.71
CA SER A 998 -75.74 0.52 -13.70
C SER A 998 -74.86 0.16 -14.90
N GLN A 999 -74.63 1.11 -15.82
CA GLN A 999 -73.90 0.86 -17.05
C GLN A 999 -72.97 2.02 -17.43
N MET A 1000 -71.81 1.69 -18.01
CA MET A 1000 -70.82 2.63 -18.54
C MET A 1000 -70.23 2.03 -19.81
N GLY A 1001 -70.10 2.79 -20.90
CA GLY A 1001 -69.64 2.29 -22.22
C GLY A 1001 -70.60 1.34 -22.93
N PHE A 1002 -71.57 0.76 -22.21
CA PHE A 1002 -72.48 -0.27 -22.69
C PHE A 1002 -73.88 0.33 -22.97
N LEU A 1003 -74.15 0.73 -24.22
CA LEU A 1003 -75.46 1.25 -24.64
C LEU A 1003 -76.39 0.10 -25.05
N THR A 1004 -77.42 -0.19 -24.23
CA THR A 1004 -78.26 -1.38 -24.41
C THR A 1004 -79.69 -1.11 -24.86
N SER A 1005 -80.25 -2.05 -25.63
CA SER A 1005 -81.69 -2.19 -25.88
C SER A 1005 -82.16 -3.54 -25.37
N THR A 1006 -83.38 -3.59 -24.83
CA THR A 1006 -83.96 -4.79 -24.20
C THR A 1006 -85.17 -5.30 -24.97
N LEU A 1007 -85.40 -6.60 -24.95
CA LEU A 1007 -86.59 -7.26 -25.49
C LEU A 1007 -87.22 -8.16 -24.41
N GLY A 1008 -88.54 -8.35 -24.46
CA GLY A 1008 -89.26 -9.07 -23.40
C GLY A 1008 -89.42 -8.25 -22.12
N SER A 1009 -89.89 -8.91 -21.05
CA SER A 1009 -90.13 -8.27 -19.75
C SER A 1009 -88.91 -8.40 -18.85
N ALA A 1010 -88.39 -7.28 -18.35
CA ALA A 1010 -87.36 -7.27 -17.32
C ALA A 1010 -87.99 -7.53 -15.94
N ILE A 1011 -87.58 -8.60 -15.27
CA ILE A 1011 -88.11 -9.04 -13.97
C ILE A 1011 -87.02 -8.87 -12.91
N SER A 1012 -87.31 -8.01 -11.94
CA SER A 1012 -86.48 -7.88 -10.72
C SER A 1012 -86.47 -9.21 -9.96
N ARG A 1013 -85.27 -9.68 -9.60
CA ARG A 1013 -85.08 -10.87 -8.76
C ARG A 1013 -84.54 -10.47 -7.40
N THR A 1014 -85.23 -10.88 -6.34
CA THR A 1014 -84.76 -10.70 -4.97
C THR A 1014 -83.51 -11.53 -4.74
N VAL A 1015 -82.47 -10.92 -4.15
CA VAL A 1015 -81.27 -11.64 -3.71
C VAL A 1015 -81.60 -12.43 -2.44
N THR A 1016 -81.38 -13.74 -2.45
CA THR A 1016 -81.59 -14.64 -1.31
C THR A 1016 -80.43 -15.63 -1.18
N ASP A 1017 -80.33 -16.37 -0.08
CA ASP A 1017 -79.30 -17.38 0.14
C ASP A 1017 -79.60 -18.75 -0.52
N ALA A 1018 -80.64 -18.83 -1.36
CA ALA A 1018 -81.18 -20.07 -1.93
C ALA A 1018 -80.37 -20.65 -3.12
N GLY A 1019 -79.04 -20.65 -3.02
CA GLY A 1019 -78.12 -21.16 -4.05
C GLY A 1019 -77.46 -20.06 -4.89
N LEU A 1020 -76.47 -20.43 -5.70
CA LEU A 1020 -75.55 -19.47 -6.34
C LEU A 1020 -76.27 -18.46 -7.25
N ASN A 1021 -77.25 -18.88 -8.04
CA ASN A 1021 -78.04 -17.99 -8.89
C ASN A 1021 -78.88 -17.00 -8.06
N ALA A 1022 -79.43 -17.46 -6.93
CA ALA A 1022 -80.25 -16.64 -6.05
C ALA A 1022 -79.44 -15.64 -5.21
N ALA A 1023 -78.20 -16.00 -4.84
CA ALA A 1023 -77.29 -15.23 -3.99
C ALA A 1023 -76.56 -14.08 -4.70
N SER A 1024 -76.70 -13.97 -6.01
CA SER A 1024 -76.10 -12.90 -6.80
C SER A 1024 -77.15 -11.91 -7.30
N ARG A 1025 -76.71 -10.64 -7.44
CA ARG A 1025 -77.48 -9.62 -8.15
C ARG A 1025 -77.66 -10.05 -9.61
N ARG A 1026 -78.90 -10.09 -10.07
CA ARG A 1026 -79.26 -10.46 -11.44
C ARG A 1026 -80.52 -9.73 -11.90
N LEU A 1027 -80.63 -9.55 -13.20
CA LEU A 1027 -81.87 -9.12 -13.84
C LEU A 1027 -82.31 -10.20 -14.81
N SER A 1028 -83.56 -10.59 -14.71
CA SER A 1028 -84.14 -11.65 -15.53
C SER A 1028 -84.87 -11.06 -16.72
N TYR A 1029 -84.60 -11.57 -17.92
CA TYR A 1029 -85.34 -11.21 -19.13
C TYR A 1029 -86.24 -12.38 -19.52
N GLN A 1030 -87.55 -12.16 -19.42
CA GLN A 1030 -88.59 -13.16 -19.67
C GLN A 1030 -89.25 -12.95 -21.03
N THR A 1031 -89.42 -14.03 -21.79
CA THR A 1031 -90.17 -14.01 -23.05
C THR A 1031 -91.68 -13.88 -22.81
N GLY A 1032 -92.43 -13.42 -23.81
CA GLY A 1032 -93.88 -13.64 -23.82
C GLY A 1032 -94.22 -15.13 -23.78
N ALA A 1033 -95.41 -15.48 -23.27
CA ALA A 1033 -95.89 -16.87 -23.25
C ALA A 1033 -96.39 -17.36 -24.63
N THR A 1034 -96.39 -16.50 -25.65
CA THR A 1034 -96.66 -16.88 -27.05
C THR A 1034 -95.45 -17.57 -27.67
N ALA A 1035 -95.66 -18.56 -28.54
CA ALA A 1035 -94.58 -19.21 -29.27
C ALA A 1035 -93.74 -18.19 -30.09
N ASN A 1036 -92.46 -18.47 -30.23
CA ASN A 1036 -91.41 -17.66 -30.86
C ASN A 1036 -91.20 -16.27 -30.26
N SER A 1037 -91.49 -16.10 -28.97
CA SER A 1037 -91.18 -14.87 -28.25
C SER A 1037 -89.72 -14.85 -27.81
N SER A 1038 -89.04 -13.72 -28.03
CA SER A 1038 -87.67 -13.48 -27.56
C SER A 1038 -87.62 -12.55 -26.36
N ALA A 1039 -86.56 -12.69 -25.57
CA ALA A 1039 -86.21 -11.80 -24.48
C ALA A 1039 -84.69 -11.70 -24.33
N GLY A 1040 -84.22 -10.58 -23.80
CA GLY A 1040 -82.81 -10.40 -23.52
C GLY A 1040 -82.35 -8.95 -23.69
N ILE A 1041 -81.04 -8.81 -23.85
CA ILE A 1041 -80.34 -7.54 -23.97
C ILE A 1041 -79.30 -7.59 -25.08
N ARG A 1042 -79.12 -6.46 -25.77
CA ARG A 1042 -78.07 -6.29 -26.78
C ARG A 1042 -77.47 -4.90 -26.73
N GLN A 1043 -76.28 -4.74 -27.30
CA GLN A 1043 -75.72 -3.44 -27.63
C GLN A 1043 -76.45 -2.82 -28.84
N THR A 1044 -76.62 -1.49 -28.83
CA THR A 1044 -77.27 -0.75 -29.92
C THR A 1044 -76.32 -0.33 -31.04
N SER A 1045 -75.01 -0.49 -30.84
CA SER A 1045 -73.97 -0.15 -31.80
C SER A 1045 -72.96 -1.29 -31.91
N ARG A 1046 -72.39 -1.47 -33.10
CA ARG A 1046 -71.30 -2.42 -33.37
C ARG A 1046 -69.97 -1.70 -33.22
N PHE A 1047 -69.15 -2.11 -32.27
CA PHE A 1047 -67.86 -1.45 -31.99
C PHE A 1047 -66.76 -2.40 -31.52
N ILE A 1048 -67.06 -3.69 -31.39
CA ILE A 1048 -66.11 -4.73 -30.95
C ILE A 1048 -65.65 -5.50 -32.19
N TRP A 1049 -64.35 -5.60 -32.46
CA TRP A 1049 -63.82 -6.27 -33.66
C TRP A 1049 -62.43 -6.85 -33.41
N ARG A 1050 -62.00 -7.82 -34.21
CA ARG A 1050 -60.67 -8.42 -34.07
C ARG A 1050 -59.54 -7.48 -34.46
N GLY A 1051 -59.78 -6.61 -35.44
CA GLY A 1051 -58.74 -5.76 -36.03
C GLY A 1051 -58.03 -6.42 -37.19
N ASN A 1052 -57.52 -5.60 -38.12
CA ASN A 1052 -56.87 -6.03 -39.37
C ASN A 1052 -55.43 -5.51 -39.53
N ALA A 1053 -54.87 -4.88 -38.50
CA ALA A 1053 -53.48 -4.41 -38.46
C ALA A 1053 -52.94 -4.38 -37.03
N SER A 1054 -51.62 -4.46 -36.87
CA SER A 1054 -50.95 -4.45 -35.56
C SER A 1054 -51.44 -3.29 -34.70
N GLY A 1055 -51.93 -3.61 -33.48
CA GLY A 1055 -52.42 -2.63 -32.52
C GLY A 1055 -53.84 -2.11 -32.76
N LEU A 1056 -54.56 -2.61 -33.77
CA LEU A 1056 -55.98 -2.31 -34.00
C LEU A 1056 -56.89 -3.44 -33.54
N GLY A 1057 -58.06 -3.10 -33.04
CA GLY A 1057 -59.06 -4.06 -32.56
C GLY A 1057 -58.61 -4.82 -31.32
N GLY A 1058 -59.11 -6.04 -31.17
CA GLY A 1058 -58.93 -6.83 -29.96
C GLY A 1058 -60.04 -6.56 -28.95
N PHE A 1059 -60.27 -7.53 -28.10
CA PHE A 1059 -61.27 -7.44 -27.04
C PHE A 1059 -61.03 -8.48 -25.96
N ASN A 1060 -61.47 -8.16 -24.75
CA ASN A 1060 -61.72 -9.12 -23.68
C ASN A 1060 -63.16 -8.90 -23.20
N PHE A 1061 -64.05 -9.84 -23.44
CA PHE A 1061 -65.44 -9.78 -23.04
C PHE A 1061 -65.79 -10.87 -22.07
N GLN A 1062 -66.62 -10.51 -21.10
CA GLN A 1062 -67.05 -11.39 -20.05
C GLN A 1062 -68.56 -11.24 -19.87
N ALA A 1063 -69.26 -12.35 -19.71
CA ALA A 1063 -70.67 -12.35 -19.35
C ALA A 1063 -70.95 -13.45 -18.34
N ARG A 1064 -71.79 -13.14 -17.36
CA ARG A 1064 -72.31 -14.12 -16.41
C ARG A 1064 -73.82 -14.22 -16.54
N PHE A 1065 -74.30 -15.43 -16.78
CA PHE A 1065 -75.71 -15.70 -17.04
C PHE A 1065 -76.16 -17.04 -16.46
N ALA A 1066 -77.47 -17.21 -16.32
CA ALA A 1066 -78.13 -18.45 -15.95
C ALA A 1066 -79.49 -18.55 -16.66
N LEU A 1067 -79.96 -19.75 -16.91
CA LEU A 1067 -81.36 -19.98 -17.27
C LEU A 1067 -82.16 -20.14 -15.98
N THR A 1068 -83.37 -19.60 -15.94
CA THR A 1068 -84.20 -19.65 -14.72
C THR A 1068 -85.64 -20.00 -15.10
N GLY A 1069 -86.38 -20.58 -14.15
CA GLY A 1069 -87.78 -20.95 -14.37
C GLY A 1069 -87.96 -22.18 -15.26
N THR A 1070 -89.08 -22.25 -15.96
CA THR A 1070 -89.44 -23.40 -16.79
C THR A 1070 -88.64 -23.38 -18.09
N LEU A 1071 -87.80 -24.39 -18.30
CA LEU A 1071 -87.14 -24.62 -19.58
C LEU A 1071 -88.12 -25.19 -20.58
N ALA A 1072 -88.21 -24.60 -21.78
CA ALA A 1072 -89.02 -25.13 -22.87
C ALA A 1072 -88.20 -26.10 -23.72
N ALA A 1073 -88.82 -27.13 -24.30
CA ALA A 1073 -88.09 -28.10 -25.14
C ALA A 1073 -87.46 -27.45 -26.39
N THR A 1074 -88.14 -26.44 -26.95
CA THR A 1074 -87.72 -25.74 -28.16
C THR A 1074 -86.98 -24.43 -27.90
N GLN A 1075 -86.50 -24.22 -26.68
CA GLN A 1075 -85.78 -22.99 -26.35
C GLN A 1075 -84.42 -22.94 -27.04
N ARG A 1076 -83.99 -21.72 -27.35
CA ARG A 1076 -82.67 -21.44 -27.91
C ARG A 1076 -82.12 -20.16 -27.30
N GLY A 1077 -80.81 -20.09 -27.13
CA GLY A 1077 -80.17 -18.99 -26.43
C GLY A 1077 -78.74 -18.75 -26.88
N PHE A 1078 -78.29 -17.51 -26.77
CA PHE A 1078 -76.94 -17.10 -27.14
C PHE A 1078 -76.45 -15.96 -26.24
N VAL A 1079 -75.19 -16.04 -25.83
CA VAL A 1079 -74.45 -15.01 -25.10
C VAL A 1079 -73.09 -14.84 -25.75
N GLY A 1080 -72.86 -13.71 -26.41
CA GLY A 1080 -71.60 -13.43 -27.11
C GLY A 1080 -71.74 -12.27 -28.09
N PHE A 1081 -71.06 -12.36 -29.22
CA PHE A 1081 -71.00 -11.33 -30.25
C PHE A 1081 -71.63 -11.75 -31.56
N LEU A 1082 -72.30 -10.80 -32.20
CA LEU A 1082 -72.86 -10.95 -33.53
C LEU A 1082 -72.50 -9.75 -34.40
N GLY A 1083 -72.27 -10.01 -35.69
CA GLY A 1083 -72.13 -9.02 -36.74
C GLY A 1083 -73.44 -8.28 -37.09
N ASP A 1084 -74.34 -8.12 -36.12
CA ASP A 1084 -75.59 -7.36 -36.24
C ASP A 1084 -75.88 -6.65 -34.91
N ALA A 1085 -76.41 -5.42 -34.99
CA ALA A 1085 -76.87 -4.68 -33.84
C ALA A 1085 -78.31 -5.01 -33.47
N SER A 1086 -79.10 -5.73 -34.28
CA SER A 1086 -80.49 -6.14 -34.00
C SER A 1086 -80.54 -7.44 -33.20
N PHE A 1087 -81.63 -7.76 -32.50
CA PHE A 1087 -81.76 -9.07 -31.85
C PHE A 1087 -81.82 -10.16 -32.93
N VAL A 1088 -80.82 -11.04 -32.96
CA VAL A 1088 -80.75 -12.12 -33.97
C VAL A 1088 -81.10 -13.49 -33.39
N VAL A 1089 -80.99 -13.68 -32.07
CA VAL A 1089 -81.73 -14.78 -31.42
C VAL A 1089 -83.21 -14.38 -31.32
N ASP A 1090 -83.81 -14.33 -32.49
CA ASP A 1090 -85.22 -14.23 -32.75
C ASP A 1090 -85.76 -15.61 -33.13
N ALA A 1091 -86.71 -15.73 -34.06
CA ALA A 1091 -87.29 -17.03 -34.39
C ALA A 1091 -86.29 -18.09 -34.94
N ALA A 1092 -85.04 -17.70 -35.23
CA ALA A 1092 -83.98 -18.58 -35.71
C ALA A 1092 -83.04 -19.08 -34.58
N SER A 1093 -82.59 -20.33 -34.69
CA SER A 1093 -81.62 -20.93 -33.77
C SER A 1093 -80.20 -20.46 -34.10
N PRO A 1094 -79.32 -20.20 -33.11
CA PRO A 1094 -77.93 -19.78 -33.34
C PRO A 1094 -77.19 -20.57 -34.43
N GLY A 1095 -77.33 -21.89 -34.47
CA GLY A 1095 -76.69 -22.77 -35.46
C GLY A 1095 -77.24 -22.68 -36.88
N SER A 1096 -78.33 -21.92 -37.10
CA SER A 1096 -78.96 -21.71 -38.40
C SER A 1096 -78.58 -20.38 -39.08
N LEU A 1097 -77.77 -19.55 -38.42
CA LEU A 1097 -77.44 -18.19 -38.85
C LEU A 1097 -76.23 -18.14 -39.81
N SER A 1098 -76.43 -18.54 -41.07
CA SER A 1098 -75.33 -18.59 -42.05
C SER A 1098 -74.80 -17.22 -42.50
N SER A 1099 -75.59 -16.15 -42.37
CA SER A 1099 -75.26 -14.84 -42.93
C SER A 1099 -74.70 -13.84 -41.90
N LEU A 1100 -74.04 -14.31 -40.84
CA LEU A 1100 -73.53 -13.45 -39.77
C LEU A 1100 -72.19 -13.90 -39.21
N ASP A 1101 -71.31 -12.93 -38.97
CA ASP A 1101 -70.12 -13.11 -38.15
C ASP A 1101 -70.56 -13.35 -36.70
N MET A 1102 -70.06 -14.42 -36.07
CA MET A 1102 -70.53 -14.81 -34.75
C MET A 1102 -69.41 -15.38 -33.90
N PHE A 1103 -69.44 -15.07 -32.60
CA PHE A 1103 -68.67 -15.82 -31.61
C PHE A 1103 -69.35 -15.74 -30.24
N GLY A 1104 -69.77 -16.87 -29.66
CA GLY A 1104 -70.41 -16.86 -28.35
C GLY A 1104 -70.80 -18.23 -27.84
N VAL A 1105 -71.28 -18.29 -26.60
CA VAL A 1105 -71.82 -19.51 -25.99
C VAL A 1105 -73.33 -19.55 -26.13
N GLY A 1106 -73.90 -20.70 -26.49
CA GLY A 1106 -75.34 -20.83 -26.69
C GLY A 1106 -75.83 -22.26 -26.75
N PHE A 1107 -77.06 -22.42 -27.21
CA PHE A 1107 -77.72 -23.69 -27.47
C PHE A 1107 -78.87 -23.48 -28.48
N ASP A 1108 -79.07 -24.46 -29.36
CA ASP A 1108 -80.19 -24.57 -30.30
C ASP A 1108 -81.37 -25.37 -29.68
N ASP A 1109 -82.45 -25.53 -30.45
CA ASP A 1109 -83.56 -26.42 -30.12
C ASP A 1109 -83.05 -27.85 -29.87
N ALA A 1110 -83.55 -28.49 -28.81
CA ALA A 1110 -83.20 -29.84 -28.35
C ALA A 1110 -81.76 -30.06 -27.83
N ASP A 1111 -80.91 -29.03 -27.79
CA ASP A 1111 -79.59 -29.14 -27.18
C ASP A 1111 -79.68 -29.38 -25.66
N THR A 1112 -78.89 -30.33 -25.17
CA THR A 1112 -78.80 -30.63 -23.72
C THR A 1112 -77.57 -30.03 -23.06
N THR A 1113 -76.61 -29.53 -23.83
CA THR A 1113 -75.35 -28.91 -23.39
C THR A 1113 -75.11 -27.57 -24.10
N LEU A 1114 -74.39 -26.67 -23.43
CA LEU A 1114 -73.91 -25.42 -24.03
C LEU A 1114 -72.81 -25.70 -25.05
N SER A 1115 -72.73 -24.86 -26.07
CA SER A 1115 -71.68 -24.93 -27.08
C SER A 1115 -71.15 -23.56 -27.46
N ILE A 1116 -69.91 -23.49 -27.93
CA ILE A 1116 -69.37 -22.30 -28.58
C ILE A 1116 -69.82 -22.31 -30.04
N PHE A 1117 -70.51 -21.26 -30.46
CA PHE A 1117 -70.87 -20.99 -31.85
C PHE A 1117 -69.89 -20.00 -32.43
N HIS A 1118 -69.33 -20.30 -33.60
CA HIS A 1118 -68.46 -19.40 -34.33
C HIS A 1118 -68.76 -19.45 -35.84
N ASN A 1119 -68.73 -18.28 -36.50
CA ASN A 1119 -68.98 -18.16 -37.94
C ASN A 1119 -68.24 -16.94 -38.52
N ASP A 1120 -67.80 -17.04 -39.77
CA ASP A 1120 -67.19 -15.97 -40.56
C ASP A 1120 -68.12 -15.35 -41.62
N ASN A 1121 -69.42 -15.69 -41.56
CA ASN A 1121 -70.47 -15.24 -42.49
C ASN A 1121 -70.37 -15.85 -43.90
N VAL A 1122 -69.94 -17.11 -44.01
CA VAL A 1122 -69.97 -17.86 -45.27
C VAL A 1122 -70.90 -19.06 -45.16
N ASP A 1123 -70.63 -19.98 -44.24
CA ASP A 1123 -71.38 -21.23 -44.06
C ASP A 1123 -72.28 -21.19 -42.81
N LEU A 1124 -72.96 -22.30 -42.54
CA LEU A 1124 -73.67 -22.47 -41.27
C LEU A 1124 -72.67 -22.41 -40.09
N PRO A 1125 -73.04 -21.77 -38.97
CA PRO A 1125 -72.17 -21.68 -37.81
C PRO A 1125 -71.62 -23.01 -37.34
N THR A 1126 -70.32 -23.04 -37.08
CA THR A 1126 -69.66 -24.19 -36.48
C THR A 1126 -69.86 -24.18 -34.97
N LYS A 1127 -70.12 -25.37 -34.42
CA LYS A 1127 -70.47 -25.57 -33.01
C LYS A 1127 -69.43 -26.46 -32.32
N VAL A 1128 -68.90 -25.98 -31.21
CA VAL A 1128 -68.00 -26.74 -30.31
C VAL A 1128 -68.78 -27.09 -29.04
N ASP A 1129 -69.17 -28.35 -28.90
CA ASP A 1129 -69.87 -28.85 -27.71
C ASP A 1129 -68.96 -28.80 -26.47
N LEU A 1130 -69.44 -28.16 -25.40
CA LEU A 1130 -68.71 -28.06 -24.13
C LEU A 1130 -68.87 -29.35 -23.28
N GLY A 1131 -69.76 -30.25 -23.68
CA GLY A 1131 -69.99 -31.54 -23.06
C GLY A 1131 -70.86 -31.50 -21.80
N ALA A 1132 -71.14 -32.69 -21.24
CA ALA A 1132 -72.14 -32.90 -20.18
C ALA A 1132 -71.92 -32.09 -18.89
N ASN A 1133 -70.73 -31.54 -18.66
CA ASN A 1133 -70.43 -30.70 -17.50
C ASN A 1133 -71.06 -29.29 -17.60
N PHE A 1134 -71.49 -28.89 -18.80
CA PHE A 1134 -72.10 -27.60 -19.12
C PHE A 1134 -73.54 -27.78 -19.64
N PRO A 1135 -74.49 -28.29 -18.84
CA PRO A 1135 -75.84 -28.58 -19.29
C PRO A 1135 -76.70 -27.34 -19.55
N VAL A 1136 -77.66 -27.44 -20.46
CA VAL A 1136 -78.78 -26.50 -20.57
C VAL A 1136 -79.75 -26.80 -19.42
N SER A 1137 -79.55 -26.15 -18.27
CA SER A 1137 -80.28 -26.42 -17.03
C SER A 1137 -80.66 -25.13 -16.31
N ALA A 1138 -81.80 -25.13 -15.62
CA ALA A 1138 -82.22 -24.05 -14.76
C ALA A 1138 -81.26 -23.89 -13.56
N ASP A 1139 -81.09 -22.65 -13.12
CA ASP A 1139 -80.32 -22.22 -11.94
C ASP A 1139 -78.83 -22.59 -11.92
N VAL A 1140 -78.26 -22.94 -13.08
CA VAL A 1140 -76.80 -23.10 -13.25
C VAL A 1140 -76.20 -21.80 -13.76
N VAL A 1141 -75.21 -21.26 -13.03
CA VAL A 1141 -74.56 -19.99 -13.38
C VAL A 1141 -73.29 -20.26 -14.19
N TYR A 1142 -73.23 -19.67 -15.37
CA TYR A 1142 -72.08 -19.74 -16.26
C TYR A 1142 -71.36 -18.40 -16.33
N HIS A 1143 -70.03 -18.43 -16.32
CA HIS A 1143 -69.17 -17.28 -16.64
C HIS A 1143 -68.45 -17.59 -17.95
N VAL A 1144 -68.71 -16.81 -18.98
CA VAL A 1144 -67.99 -16.89 -20.26
C VAL A 1144 -67.01 -15.72 -20.36
N THR A 1145 -65.76 -16.02 -20.73
CA THR A 1145 -64.74 -15.05 -21.14
C THR A 1145 -64.37 -15.34 -22.59
N ILE A 1146 -64.37 -14.32 -23.43
CA ILE A 1146 -64.01 -14.39 -24.85
C ILE A 1146 -62.95 -13.33 -25.10
N SER A 1147 -61.80 -13.71 -25.61
CA SER A 1147 -60.69 -12.78 -25.87
C SER A 1147 -60.07 -12.93 -27.25
N CYS A 1148 -59.67 -11.80 -27.80
CA CYS A 1148 -58.89 -11.72 -29.03
C CYS A 1148 -57.84 -10.62 -28.85
N ALA A 1149 -56.58 -10.91 -29.16
CA ALA A 1149 -55.56 -9.87 -29.22
C ALA A 1149 -55.85 -8.91 -30.39
N PRO A 1150 -55.34 -7.66 -30.37
CA PRO A 1150 -55.42 -6.76 -31.52
C PRO A 1150 -54.86 -7.44 -32.79
N ASN A 1151 -55.65 -7.48 -33.86
CA ASN A 1151 -55.35 -8.20 -35.10
C ASN A 1151 -55.05 -9.70 -34.90
N GLY A 1152 -55.68 -10.31 -33.89
CA GLY A 1152 -55.52 -11.71 -33.56
C GLY A 1152 -56.14 -12.62 -34.62
N SER A 1153 -55.37 -13.60 -35.10
CA SER A 1153 -55.84 -14.66 -36.02
C SER A 1153 -56.62 -15.78 -35.31
N SER A 1154 -56.93 -15.61 -34.03
CA SER A 1154 -57.68 -16.57 -33.22
C SER A 1154 -58.45 -15.88 -32.11
N ILE A 1155 -59.56 -16.50 -31.69
CA ILE A 1155 -60.35 -16.08 -30.53
C ILE A 1155 -60.28 -17.19 -29.48
N SER A 1156 -59.90 -16.81 -28.26
CA SER A 1156 -59.87 -17.72 -27.10
C SER A 1156 -61.17 -17.60 -26.31
N TYR A 1157 -61.63 -18.73 -25.77
CA TYR A 1157 -62.77 -18.78 -24.86
C TYR A 1157 -62.44 -19.54 -23.59
N THR A 1158 -63.10 -19.13 -22.51
CA THR A 1158 -63.18 -19.84 -21.24
C THR A 1158 -64.64 -19.82 -20.79
N VAL A 1159 -65.23 -20.97 -20.53
CA VAL A 1159 -66.56 -21.11 -19.94
C VAL A 1159 -66.42 -21.84 -18.61
N GLU A 1160 -66.82 -21.19 -17.54
CA GLU A 1160 -66.78 -21.73 -16.18
C GLU A 1160 -68.21 -22.01 -15.71
N ARG A 1161 -68.42 -23.19 -15.15
CA ARG A 1161 -69.64 -23.46 -14.38
C ARG A 1161 -69.38 -23.07 -12.94
N LEU A 1162 -69.94 -21.93 -12.53
CA LEU A 1162 -69.67 -21.39 -11.21
C LEU A 1162 -70.30 -22.28 -10.12
N GLY A 1163 -69.57 -22.45 -9.01
CA GLY A 1163 -69.93 -23.38 -7.95
C GLY A 1163 -69.43 -24.82 -8.16
N THR A 1164 -68.70 -25.09 -9.25
CA THR A 1164 -67.96 -26.35 -9.47
C THR A 1164 -66.51 -26.06 -9.88
N THR A 1165 -65.71 -27.11 -10.11
CA THR A 1165 -64.34 -27.00 -10.68
C THR A 1165 -64.32 -27.10 -12.21
N TYR A 1166 -65.48 -27.10 -12.87
CA TYR A 1166 -65.57 -27.34 -14.31
C TYR A 1166 -65.30 -26.07 -15.12
N VAL A 1167 -64.25 -26.13 -15.91
CA VAL A 1167 -63.82 -25.06 -16.82
C VAL A 1167 -63.56 -25.66 -18.19
N ALA A 1168 -64.20 -25.12 -19.23
CA ALA A 1168 -63.92 -25.45 -20.62
C ALA A 1168 -63.16 -24.28 -21.25
N THR A 1169 -61.99 -24.55 -21.82
CA THR A 1169 -61.19 -23.55 -22.53
C THR A 1169 -60.88 -24.02 -23.94
N GLY A 1170 -60.68 -23.07 -24.83
CA GLY A 1170 -60.25 -23.37 -26.19
C GLY A 1170 -59.81 -22.11 -26.93
N THR A 1171 -59.15 -22.31 -28.06
CA THR A 1171 -58.77 -21.24 -28.98
C THR A 1171 -59.15 -21.67 -30.39
N ILE A 1172 -59.93 -20.84 -31.08
CA ILE A 1172 -60.49 -21.12 -32.40
C ILE A 1172 -59.87 -20.17 -33.41
N SER A 1173 -59.40 -20.70 -34.54
CA SER A 1173 -58.68 -19.96 -35.59
C SER A 1173 -59.30 -20.10 -36.98
N THR A 1174 -60.41 -20.84 -37.11
CA THR A 1174 -61.14 -21.09 -38.37
C THR A 1174 -62.61 -20.74 -38.17
N GLU A 1175 -63.33 -20.32 -39.22
CA GLU A 1175 -64.75 -19.94 -39.13
C GLU A 1175 -65.00 -18.91 -38.00
N ILE A 1176 -64.09 -17.95 -37.84
CA ILE A 1176 -64.18 -16.89 -36.84
C ILE A 1176 -64.59 -15.57 -37.51
N PRO A 1177 -65.23 -14.63 -36.78
CA PRO A 1177 -65.63 -13.33 -37.31
C PRO A 1177 -64.53 -12.68 -38.15
N ARG A 1178 -64.85 -12.12 -39.32
CA ARG A 1178 -63.82 -11.50 -40.19
C ARG A 1178 -63.15 -10.30 -39.51
N ASP A 1179 -61.90 -10.07 -39.87
CA ASP A 1179 -60.99 -9.12 -39.20
C ASP A 1179 -61.34 -7.63 -39.42
N ASN A 1180 -62.21 -7.35 -40.40
CA ASN A 1180 -62.70 -6.02 -40.75
C ASN A 1180 -64.17 -5.77 -40.34
N ILE A 1181 -64.75 -6.66 -39.52
CA ILE A 1181 -66.16 -6.58 -39.12
C ILE A 1181 -66.30 -6.20 -37.65
N PHE A 1182 -67.03 -5.11 -37.39
CA PHE A 1182 -67.49 -4.75 -36.04
C PHE A 1182 -68.67 -5.60 -35.59
N MET A 1183 -68.77 -5.91 -34.32
CA MET A 1183 -69.80 -6.75 -33.72
C MET A 1183 -70.42 -6.04 -32.51
N ALA A 1184 -71.60 -6.50 -32.10
CA ALA A 1184 -72.30 -6.06 -30.92
C ALA A 1184 -72.55 -7.25 -29.99
N SER A 1185 -72.42 -7.04 -28.68
CA SER A 1185 -72.73 -8.10 -27.71
C SER A 1185 -74.23 -8.33 -27.61
N GLN A 1186 -74.66 -9.59 -27.52
CA GLN A 1186 -76.05 -10.00 -27.28
C GLN A 1186 -76.11 -11.11 -26.24
N ALA A 1187 -77.09 -11.02 -25.35
CA ALA A 1187 -77.50 -12.07 -24.43
C ALA A 1187 -79.00 -12.23 -24.57
N ALA A 1188 -79.44 -13.28 -25.27
CA ALA A 1188 -80.82 -13.43 -25.71
C ALA A 1188 -81.28 -14.89 -25.63
N ILE A 1189 -82.59 -15.04 -25.40
CA ILE A 1189 -83.29 -16.33 -25.34
C ILE A 1189 -84.61 -16.24 -26.12
N ASN A 1190 -85.04 -17.34 -26.73
CA ASN A 1190 -86.32 -17.48 -27.41
C ASN A 1190 -86.97 -18.82 -27.02
N ASN A 1191 -88.29 -18.82 -26.82
CA ASN A 1191 -89.03 -20.02 -26.39
C ASN A 1191 -89.36 -21.03 -27.52
N GLY A 1192 -89.07 -20.70 -28.77
CA GLY A 1192 -89.31 -21.55 -29.93
C GLY A 1192 -90.80 -21.81 -30.20
N ALA A 1193 -91.11 -22.95 -30.80
CA ALA A 1193 -92.50 -23.33 -31.06
C ALA A 1193 -93.33 -23.59 -29.78
N THR A 1194 -92.69 -23.65 -28.61
CA THR A 1194 -93.36 -23.85 -27.31
C THR A 1194 -93.96 -22.55 -26.80
N ALA A 1195 -95.29 -22.50 -26.65
CA ALA A 1195 -96.01 -21.38 -26.04
C ALA A 1195 -95.89 -21.38 -24.50
N ALA A 1196 -94.66 -21.17 -24.00
CA ALA A 1196 -94.33 -21.01 -22.59
C ALA A 1196 -93.29 -19.90 -22.41
N ALA A 1197 -93.35 -19.15 -21.32
CA ALA A 1197 -92.34 -18.14 -21.02
C ALA A 1197 -91.04 -18.82 -20.55
N VAL A 1198 -89.89 -18.36 -21.07
CA VAL A 1198 -88.55 -18.78 -20.63
C VAL A 1198 -87.76 -17.57 -20.16
N ASP A 1199 -86.84 -17.77 -19.21
CA ASP A 1199 -86.09 -16.69 -18.58
C ASP A 1199 -84.58 -16.83 -18.78
N LEU A 1200 -83.92 -15.71 -19.10
CA LEU A 1200 -82.47 -15.56 -19.06
C LEU A 1200 -82.09 -14.58 -17.95
N ASP A 1201 -81.43 -15.07 -16.91
CA ASP A 1201 -80.86 -14.26 -15.84
C ASP A 1201 -79.47 -13.78 -16.24
N ILE A 1202 -79.24 -12.47 -16.20
CA ILE A 1202 -77.94 -11.86 -16.49
C ILE A 1202 -77.42 -11.18 -15.23
N HIS A 1203 -76.20 -11.57 -14.82
CA HIS A 1203 -75.56 -11.14 -13.58
C HIS A 1203 -74.56 -10.00 -13.83
N GLY A 1204 -74.08 -9.88 -15.06
CA GLY A 1204 -73.23 -8.79 -15.51
C GLY A 1204 -72.57 -9.10 -16.85
N MET A 1205 -72.24 -8.05 -17.59
CA MET A 1205 -71.39 -8.10 -18.77
C MET A 1205 -70.31 -7.04 -18.67
N TYR A 1206 -69.11 -7.36 -19.13
CA TYR A 1206 -67.95 -6.48 -19.12
C TYR A 1206 -67.20 -6.65 -20.43
N TYR A 1207 -66.65 -5.56 -20.95
CA TYR A 1207 -65.66 -5.62 -22.00
C TYR A 1207 -64.50 -4.67 -21.73
N ARG A 1208 -63.34 -5.03 -22.28
CA ARG A 1208 -62.16 -4.19 -22.43
C ARG A 1208 -61.70 -4.24 -23.88
N LEU A 1209 -61.50 -3.08 -24.49
CA LEU A 1209 -60.99 -2.90 -25.85
C LEU A 1209 -59.59 -2.32 -25.83
#